data_AF-A0A8H4ZXN0-F1
#
_entry.id   AF-A0A8H4ZXN0-F1
#
_cell.length_a   1.000
_cell.length_b   1.000
_cell.length_c   1.000
_cell.angle_alpha   90.00
_cell.angle_beta   90.00
_cell.angle_gamma   90.00
#
_symmetry.space_group_name_H-M   'P 1'
#
loop_
_entity.id
_entity.type
_entity.pdbx_description
1 polymer ?
#
loop_
_entity_poly.entity_id
_entity_poly.type
_entity_poly.pdbx_seq_one_letter_code
_entity_poly.pdbx_strand_id
1 'polypeptide(L)'
;MRLFALILCSAGLVSSTEPPRCKLSPFDATWPVEAEWAALNNSISGSLIKTRPAASSCYKTNPFDALLNCNIVEANWTQSTFHANLPESISAPLYANNSCLPPGAPGYNKALGCHLGGYPSYVVNATSDEQIALAVKWASKRNIRIVVKGTGHDLSGRSSGAHSLSIWTRHMQRVEFDPNWIVPGTNKTDTVLIAASGLTYGDAVGHVLKHGHVIVSGNDATVGLGGHIQGGGHGPLSSTFGLAADNIYQVRVVTTQGHILTADATKNQDLLWAIRGGGAGQYGIVTEYVLKAYPAPSVIETGFTISPRGNSSAAYEATWNALSELLRVLPDLMDAGLAGAAVVQGNHKAGVSISQGFYAFNKSKTATEELAQMAINRIRAFTGNNGNVLSIVASNTTVHPTYEGFFDALNAGGSNQAGAYSMPSSRLLGRRETSDIDRKKLISYLKRIITNSDPEASGMAVIGLQGGPGPAKTPRSMRGALLPAWRSTYLHTMSYSLTLDTTLTPAETLAKGARELNDSKEKLWQEWAPHTGAYMNEANPYNPSFKKDFYGAFYDRLLAVKANMGSASRFVELAKSLIEHGPRKTMQTSRRIRAVHNHTTIVDTTHGAYVWEHDSFPTIYVPAVDVKNAKLVDKTNISVELKERAAIAQLVIPAHDGIKEAKVDNVVHFFQDVTLGALSDMVRIEFRSIDQWFEEDEPIFVHAKDPFKRVDILHSTRPIEVKVNGRTVAKATSSMHLLETGLPTRYYLPLSAVDQTVLSKSPVRSKCPYKGEAEYYNIVIDGKTFENLVWYYNHPTLESAAIARLVCFYNEKVDIILDGELQERPKTKFA
;
A
#
# COMPACT_ATOMS: atom_id res chain seq x y z
N MET A 1 53.78 -53.36 19.18
CA MET A 1 53.92 -52.25 18.20
C MET A 1 52.78 -52.35 17.20
N ARG A 2 51.75 -51.50 17.31
CA ARG A 2 50.67 -51.34 16.33
C ARG A 2 50.68 -49.88 15.89
N LEU A 3 50.88 -49.62 14.59
CA LEU A 3 50.81 -48.29 13.98
C LEU A 3 49.37 -48.02 13.51
N PHE A 4 48.79 -46.90 13.93
CA PHE A 4 47.49 -46.40 13.49
C PHE A 4 47.69 -45.36 12.36
N ALA A 5 46.88 -45.48 11.31
CA ALA A 5 46.84 -44.57 10.17
C ALA A 5 46.02 -43.31 10.49
N LEU A 6 46.55 -42.14 10.10
CA LEU A 6 45.83 -40.87 10.08
C LEU A 6 44.94 -40.78 8.83
N ILE A 7 43.64 -40.52 9.03
CA ILE A 7 42.72 -40.09 7.97
C ILE A 7 42.57 -38.57 8.11
N LEU A 8 43.07 -37.81 7.12
CA LEU A 8 42.70 -36.41 6.91
C LEU A 8 41.36 -36.37 6.16
N CYS A 9 40.28 -36.00 6.85
CA CYS A 9 39.05 -35.55 6.19
C CYS A 9 39.20 -34.08 5.78
N SER A 10 39.37 -33.85 4.49
CA SER A 10 39.16 -32.54 3.87
C SER A 10 37.66 -32.23 3.85
N ALA A 11 37.22 -31.33 4.73
CA ALA A 11 35.88 -30.77 4.68
C ALA A 11 35.77 -29.87 3.45
N GLY A 12 35.14 -30.39 2.38
CA GLY A 12 34.69 -29.57 1.26
C GLY A 12 33.66 -28.56 1.76
N LEU A 13 34.02 -27.27 1.69
CA LEU A 13 33.08 -26.17 1.83
C LEU A 13 32.06 -26.25 0.69
N VAL A 14 30.92 -26.87 0.97
CA VAL A 14 29.73 -26.73 0.13
C VAL A 14 29.23 -25.30 0.32
N SER A 15 29.58 -24.42 -0.61
CA SER A 15 28.94 -23.11 -0.74
C SER A 15 27.47 -23.36 -1.08
N SER A 16 26.57 -23.15 -0.11
CA SER A 16 25.14 -23.11 -0.38
C SER A 16 24.85 -21.84 -1.16
N THR A 17 24.56 -21.98 -2.45
CA THR A 17 24.24 -20.89 -3.39
C THR A 17 22.82 -20.33 -3.21
N GLU A 18 22.06 -20.75 -2.18
CA GLU A 18 20.78 -20.13 -1.84
C GLU A 18 21.00 -18.87 -0.98
N PRO A 19 20.39 -17.72 -1.32
CA PRO A 19 20.38 -16.58 -0.43
C PRO A 19 19.79 -16.98 0.93
N PRO A 20 20.33 -16.46 2.04
CA PRO A 20 19.91 -16.86 3.38
C PRO A 20 18.39 -16.66 3.54
N ARG A 21 17.69 -17.74 3.90
CA ARG A 21 16.23 -17.72 4.09
C ARG A 21 15.78 -16.85 5.27
N CYS A 22 16.67 -16.62 6.24
CA CYS A 22 16.39 -15.85 7.46
C CYS A 22 17.26 -14.58 7.52
N LYS A 23 16.77 -13.56 8.25
CA LYS A 23 17.58 -12.40 8.63
C LYS A 23 18.52 -12.77 9.78
N LEU A 24 19.66 -12.10 9.82
CA LEU A 24 20.68 -12.29 10.86
C LEU A 24 20.15 -11.83 12.24
N SER A 25 20.53 -12.54 13.28
CA SER A 25 20.20 -12.27 14.68
C SER A 25 21.44 -12.29 15.58
N PRO A 26 21.39 -11.71 16.79
CA PRO A 26 22.47 -11.78 17.78
C PRO A 26 22.90 -13.19 18.21
N PHE A 27 22.12 -14.22 17.86
CA PHE A 27 22.44 -15.62 18.16
C PHE A 27 23.28 -16.28 17.05
N ASP A 28 23.38 -15.65 15.89
CA ASP A 28 24.17 -16.14 14.77
C ASP A 28 25.65 -15.80 14.97
N ALA A 29 26.54 -16.75 14.66
CA ALA A 29 27.99 -16.55 14.77
C ALA A 29 28.52 -15.41 13.87
N THR A 30 27.77 -15.04 12.85
CA THR A 30 28.09 -13.95 11.91
C THR A 30 27.44 -12.62 12.29
N TRP A 31 26.76 -12.53 13.45
CA TRP A 31 26.31 -11.25 14.00
C TRP A 31 27.49 -10.30 14.19
N PRO A 32 27.38 -9.01 13.81
CA PRO A 32 28.52 -8.10 13.87
C PRO A 32 28.99 -7.93 15.30
N VAL A 33 30.31 -8.00 15.47
CA VAL A 33 30.97 -7.76 16.76
C VAL A 33 30.90 -6.28 17.14
N GLU A 34 31.09 -5.96 18.41
CA GLU A 34 31.03 -4.58 18.93
C GLU A 34 31.93 -3.60 18.16
N ALA A 35 33.11 -4.04 17.69
CA ALA A 35 34.00 -3.22 16.86
C ALA A 35 33.38 -2.84 15.50
N GLU A 36 32.59 -3.72 14.88
CA GLU A 36 31.89 -3.40 13.64
C GLU A 36 30.72 -2.44 13.85
N TRP A 37 29.99 -2.58 14.96
CA TRP A 37 28.96 -1.62 15.37
C TRP A 37 29.57 -0.25 15.69
N ALA A 38 30.72 -0.21 16.36
CA ALA A 38 31.46 1.02 16.61
C ALA A 38 31.97 1.67 15.30
N ALA A 39 32.44 0.87 14.34
CA ALA A 39 32.83 1.37 13.03
C ALA A 39 31.64 1.97 12.26
N LEU A 40 30.46 1.32 12.30
CA LEU A 40 29.23 1.91 11.78
C LEU A 40 28.95 3.24 12.49
N ASN A 41 28.98 3.25 13.82
CA ASN A 41 28.68 4.44 14.62
C ASN A 41 29.57 5.63 14.21
N ASN A 42 30.88 5.40 14.06
CA ASN A 42 31.83 6.41 13.61
C ASN A 42 31.48 6.91 12.20
N SER A 43 31.08 6.01 11.28
CA SER A 43 30.72 6.39 9.90
C SER A 43 29.43 7.22 9.81
N ILE A 44 28.56 7.15 10.81
CA ILE A 44 27.31 7.92 10.88
C ILE A 44 27.37 9.03 11.95
N SER A 45 28.57 9.49 12.28
CA SER A 45 28.81 10.63 13.19
C SER A 45 28.30 10.42 14.62
N GLY A 46 28.37 9.20 15.15
CA GLY A 46 28.01 8.91 16.53
C GLY A 46 26.51 8.70 16.77
N SER A 47 25.69 8.63 15.72
CA SER A 47 24.23 8.52 15.82
C SER A 47 23.68 7.13 16.13
N LEU A 48 24.53 6.12 16.35
CA LEU A 48 24.09 4.77 16.71
C LEU A 48 23.81 4.66 18.21
N ILE A 49 22.63 4.18 18.55
CA ILE A 49 22.17 3.90 19.92
C ILE A 49 22.04 2.39 20.07
N LYS A 50 22.73 1.82 21.07
CA LYS A 50 22.43 0.47 21.55
C LYS A 50 21.14 0.53 22.35
N THR A 51 20.15 -0.29 22.03
CA THR A 51 18.81 -0.17 22.61
C THR A 51 18.83 -0.39 24.13
N ARG A 52 18.19 0.54 24.84
CA ARG A 52 18.00 0.49 26.30
C ARG A 52 16.55 0.83 26.62
N PRO A 53 15.66 -0.17 26.72
CA PRO A 53 14.24 0.08 26.95
C PRO A 53 14.03 0.97 28.18
N ALA A 54 13.31 2.08 28.02
CA ALA A 54 13.14 3.05 29.12
C ALA A 54 12.61 2.40 30.41
N ALA A 55 11.66 1.46 30.29
CA ALA A 55 11.08 0.73 31.41
C ALA A 55 12.05 -0.23 32.13
N SER A 56 13.27 -0.44 31.63
CA SER A 56 14.29 -1.25 32.32
C SER A 56 14.58 -0.69 33.72
N SER A 57 14.49 0.63 33.91
CA SER A 57 14.68 1.29 35.21
C SER A 57 13.67 0.88 36.27
N CYS A 58 12.55 0.26 35.88
CA CYS A 58 11.52 -0.22 36.79
C CYS A 58 11.81 -1.61 37.38
N TYR A 59 12.88 -2.24 36.91
CA TYR A 59 13.32 -3.55 37.39
C TYR A 59 14.53 -3.38 38.30
N LYS A 60 14.63 -4.25 39.32
CA LYS A 60 15.60 -4.12 40.43
C LYS A 60 17.05 -3.92 39.96
N THR A 61 17.45 -4.58 38.88
CA THR A 61 18.83 -4.56 38.37
C THR A 61 19.05 -3.58 37.23
N ASN A 62 18.00 -2.90 36.74
CA ASN A 62 18.03 -2.10 35.52
C ASN A 62 18.84 -2.78 34.40
N PRO A 63 18.41 -3.96 33.89
CA PRO A 63 19.26 -4.85 33.09
C PRO A 63 19.81 -4.26 31.78
N PHE A 64 19.29 -3.13 31.31
CA PHE A 64 19.77 -2.40 30.13
C PHE A 64 20.36 -1.03 30.43
N ASP A 65 20.62 -0.69 31.70
CA ASP A 65 21.16 0.61 32.10
C ASP A 65 20.36 1.79 31.52
N ALA A 66 19.03 1.70 31.61
CA ALA A 66 18.14 2.77 31.16
C ALA A 66 18.41 4.05 31.96
N LEU A 67 18.39 5.18 31.25
CA LEU A 67 18.76 6.48 31.79
C LEU A 67 17.61 7.19 32.51
N LEU A 68 16.37 6.87 32.15
CA LEU A 68 15.18 7.45 32.77
C LEU A 68 14.89 6.77 34.11
N ASN A 69 14.32 7.53 35.05
CA ASN A 69 13.84 6.99 36.31
C ASN A 69 12.47 6.30 36.11
N CYS A 70 12.21 5.20 36.82
CA CYS A 70 10.94 4.48 36.71
C CYS A 70 9.70 5.35 36.96
N ASN A 71 9.76 6.28 37.92
CA ASN A 71 8.62 7.17 38.21
C ASN A 71 8.25 8.04 37.01
N ILE A 72 9.25 8.48 36.22
CA ILE A 72 9.02 9.24 34.98
C ILE A 72 8.39 8.33 33.93
N VAL A 73 8.89 7.10 33.80
CA VAL A 73 8.36 6.12 32.84
C VAL A 73 6.90 5.78 33.15
N GLU A 74 6.57 5.46 34.41
CA GLU A 74 5.21 5.17 34.86
C GLU A 74 4.25 6.35 34.58
N ALA A 75 4.65 7.57 34.97
CA ALA A 75 3.81 8.75 34.84
C ALA A 75 3.49 9.15 33.40
N ASN A 76 4.34 8.78 32.44
CA ASN A 76 4.21 9.18 31.03
C ASN A 76 3.90 8.01 30.09
N TRP A 77 3.74 6.78 30.61
CA TRP A 77 3.58 5.58 29.78
C TRP A 77 2.37 5.61 28.84
N THR A 78 1.31 6.33 29.20
CA THR A 78 0.12 6.43 28.35
C THR A 78 0.26 7.48 27.25
N GLN A 79 1.29 8.34 27.30
CA GLN A 79 1.45 9.47 26.38
C GLN A 79 2.17 9.04 25.10
N SER A 80 1.52 9.20 23.95
CA SER A 80 2.14 8.89 22.65
C SER A 80 3.39 9.73 22.37
N THR A 81 3.44 10.98 22.85
CA THR A 81 4.63 11.85 22.75
C THR A 81 5.84 11.28 23.48
N PHE A 82 5.63 10.64 24.64
CA PHE A 82 6.69 9.99 25.40
C PHE A 82 7.31 8.85 24.60
N HIS A 83 6.48 7.96 24.04
CA HIS A 83 6.95 6.87 23.16
C HIS A 83 7.62 7.38 21.88
N ALA A 84 7.11 8.47 21.30
CA ALA A 84 7.70 9.07 20.11
C ALA A 84 9.12 9.59 20.31
N ASN A 85 9.42 10.08 21.52
CA ASN A 85 10.72 10.64 21.90
C ASN A 85 11.71 9.60 22.46
N LEU A 86 11.31 8.33 22.56
CA LEU A 86 12.19 7.22 22.92
C LEU A 86 12.67 6.48 21.66
N PRO A 87 13.94 6.07 21.56
CA PRO A 87 14.49 5.51 20.33
C PRO A 87 13.89 4.15 19.95
N GLU A 88 13.59 3.31 20.93
CA GLU A 88 13.08 1.94 20.74
C GLU A 88 11.56 1.82 20.90
N SER A 89 10.97 2.70 21.70
CA SER A 89 9.61 2.52 22.21
C SER A 89 8.54 2.74 21.14
N ILE A 90 7.42 2.04 21.28
CA ILE A 90 6.22 2.11 20.42
C ILE A 90 4.96 2.21 21.27
N SER A 91 3.90 2.82 20.74
CA SER A 91 2.63 3.01 21.46
C SER A 91 1.88 1.71 21.74
N ALA A 92 2.13 0.64 20.97
CA ALA A 92 1.48 -0.66 21.13
C ALA A 92 2.50 -1.75 21.55
N PRO A 93 2.91 -1.79 22.83
CA PRO A 93 3.99 -2.68 23.30
C PRO A 93 3.64 -4.17 23.21
N LEU A 94 2.36 -4.52 23.03
CA LEU A 94 1.92 -5.88 22.73
C LEU A 94 2.66 -6.46 21.51
N TYR A 95 2.88 -5.64 20.48
CA TYR A 95 3.65 -6.02 19.29
C TYR A 95 5.16 -6.08 19.51
N ALA A 96 5.66 -5.50 20.60
CA ALA A 96 7.03 -5.68 21.09
C ALA A 96 7.15 -6.85 22.07
N ASN A 97 6.12 -7.70 22.17
CA ASN A 97 6.03 -8.85 23.07
C ASN A 97 5.98 -8.46 24.57
N ASN A 98 5.51 -7.25 24.90
CA ASN A 98 5.43 -6.75 26.28
C ASN A 98 6.71 -6.99 27.10
N SER A 99 7.85 -6.97 26.42
CA SER A 99 9.07 -7.57 26.95
C SER A 99 9.76 -6.73 28.01
N CYS A 100 9.38 -5.45 28.11
CA CYS A 100 9.86 -4.54 29.14
C CYS A 100 8.81 -3.45 29.35
N LEU A 101 8.08 -3.55 30.46
CA LEU A 101 6.95 -2.68 30.79
C LEU A 101 7.16 -2.08 32.18
N PRO A 102 6.64 -0.87 32.47
CA PRO A 102 6.62 -0.35 33.83
C PRO A 102 5.46 -0.97 34.63
N PRO A 103 5.52 -0.92 35.97
CA PRO A 103 4.39 -1.23 36.84
C PRO A 103 3.11 -0.51 36.42
N GLY A 104 1.97 -1.20 36.50
CA GLY A 104 0.66 -0.66 36.12
C GLY A 104 0.34 -0.71 34.63
N ALA A 105 1.33 -0.91 33.74
CA ALA A 105 1.05 -1.15 32.33
C ALA A 105 0.36 -2.51 32.11
N PRO A 106 -0.64 -2.61 31.20
CA PRO A 106 -1.25 -3.88 30.85
C PRO A 106 -0.21 -4.92 30.40
N GLY A 107 -0.25 -6.12 31.00
CA GLY A 107 0.71 -7.19 30.73
C GLY A 107 2.02 -7.13 31.52
N TYR A 108 2.21 -6.13 32.39
CA TYR A 108 3.38 -6.09 33.26
C TYR A 108 3.45 -7.32 34.17
N ASN A 109 4.60 -7.99 34.16
CA ASN A 109 4.89 -9.10 35.07
C ASN A 109 6.33 -8.99 35.59
N LYS A 110 6.46 -8.71 36.89
CA LYS A 110 7.75 -8.57 37.57
C LYS A 110 8.63 -9.82 37.46
N ALA A 111 8.04 -11.01 37.42
CA ALA A 111 8.78 -12.28 37.36
C ALA A 111 9.37 -12.56 35.96
N LEU A 112 8.77 -12.04 34.89
CA LEU A 112 9.30 -12.17 33.53
C LEU A 112 10.54 -11.28 33.30
N GLY A 113 10.74 -10.27 34.14
CA GLY A 113 11.85 -9.33 34.01
C GLY A 113 11.69 -8.39 32.81
N CYS A 114 12.80 -7.78 32.40
CA CYS A 114 12.88 -6.91 31.23
C CYS A 114 13.87 -7.51 30.22
N HIS A 115 13.45 -7.62 28.96
CA HIS A 115 14.27 -8.03 27.82
C HIS A 115 13.86 -7.26 26.56
N LEU A 116 14.69 -7.29 25.50
CA LEU A 116 14.41 -6.54 24.27
C LEU A 116 13.16 -7.05 23.54
N GLY A 117 12.94 -8.36 23.50
CA GLY A 117 11.77 -8.94 22.83
C GLY A 117 11.65 -8.48 21.39
N GLY A 118 10.53 -7.81 21.07
CA GLY A 118 10.28 -7.27 19.73
C GLY A 118 10.95 -5.93 19.43
N TYR A 119 11.63 -5.30 20.39
CA TYR A 119 12.38 -4.05 20.15
C TYR A 119 13.65 -4.27 19.29
N PRO A 120 14.10 -3.25 18.55
CA PRO A 120 15.34 -3.33 17.78
C PRO A 120 16.56 -3.53 18.69
N SER A 121 17.63 -4.13 18.18
CA SER A 121 18.89 -4.27 18.92
C SER A 121 19.71 -2.98 18.91
N TYR A 122 19.67 -2.25 17.79
CA TYR A 122 20.31 -0.96 17.60
C TYR A 122 19.36 0.01 16.91
N VAL A 123 19.51 1.30 17.20
CA VAL A 123 18.72 2.38 16.61
C VAL A 123 19.65 3.43 16.05
N VAL A 124 19.41 3.89 14.82
CA VAL A 124 20.05 5.07 14.26
C VAL A 124 19.18 6.28 14.58
N ASN A 125 19.70 7.19 15.40
CA ASN A 125 19.11 8.50 15.64
C ASN A 125 19.40 9.42 14.44
N ALA A 126 18.58 9.29 13.39
CA ALA A 126 18.86 9.90 12.10
C ALA A 126 18.53 11.40 12.09
N THR A 127 19.47 12.20 11.62
CA THR A 127 19.30 13.65 11.37
C THR A 127 19.53 14.04 9.90
N SER A 128 20.02 13.12 9.07
CA SER A 128 20.34 13.35 7.66
C SER A 128 20.09 12.11 6.79
N ASP A 129 19.92 12.32 5.48
CA ASP A 129 19.74 11.24 4.51
C ASP A 129 21.00 10.38 4.40
N GLU A 130 22.18 10.99 4.53
CA GLU A 130 23.48 10.33 4.41
C GLU A 130 23.71 9.30 5.52
N GLN A 131 23.34 9.65 6.77
CA GLN A 131 23.39 8.70 7.89
C GLN A 131 22.48 7.50 7.64
N ILE A 132 21.26 7.75 7.15
CA ILE A 132 20.31 6.68 6.81
C ILE A 132 20.91 5.81 5.71
N ALA A 133 21.40 6.41 4.62
CA ALA A 133 21.97 5.73 3.47
C ALA A 133 23.13 4.81 3.84
N LEU A 134 24.06 5.30 4.66
CA LEU A 134 25.18 4.51 5.16
C LEU A 134 24.72 3.34 6.03
N ALA A 135 23.81 3.60 6.98
CA ALA A 135 23.32 2.59 7.90
C ALA A 135 22.52 1.48 7.20
N VAL A 136 21.60 1.83 6.30
CA VAL A 136 20.80 0.83 5.59
C VAL A 136 21.61 0.01 4.61
N LYS A 137 22.59 0.63 3.93
CA LYS A 137 23.53 -0.08 3.06
C LYS A 137 24.38 -1.07 3.87
N TRP A 138 24.88 -0.63 5.03
CA TRP A 138 25.66 -1.46 5.94
C TRP A 138 24.86 -2.66 6.46
N ALA A 139 23.61 -2.44 6.88
CA ALA A 139 22.71 -3.47 7.40
C ALA A 139 22.28 -4.45 6.30
N SER A 140 21.96 -3.94 5.10
CA SER A 140 21.57 -4.77 3.95
C SER A 140 22.70 -5.69 3.51
N LYS A 141 23.95 -5.19 3.45
CA LYS A 141 25.13 -6.01 3.13
C LYS A 141 25.35 -7.18 4.10
N ARG A 142 24.88 -7.04 5.35
CA ARG A 142 25.02 -8.03 6.42
C ARG A 142 23.74 -8.82 6.66
N ASN A 143 22.73 -8.67 5.81
CA ASN A 143 21.43 -9.33 5.94
C ASN A 143 20.74 -9.08 7.31
N ILE A 144 20.98 -7.91 7.91
CA ILE A 144 20.33 -7.48 9.15
C ILE A 144 18.94 -6.94 8.82
N ARG A 145 17.95 -7.23 9.67
CA ARG A 145 16.60 -6.69 9.52
C ARG A 145 16.64 -5.17 9.71
N ILE A 146 16.06 -4.43 8.78
CA ILE A 146 15.86 -2.98 8.91
C ILE A 146 14.41 -2.73 9.33
N VAL A 147 14.23 -1.85 10.31
CA VAL A 147 12.93 -1.32 10.75
C VAL A 147 12.98 0.20 10.62
N VAL A 148 11.83 0.84 10.43
CA VAL A 148 11.74 2.30 10.36
C VAL A 148 10.72 2.77 11.39
N LYS A 149 11.10 3.76 12.20
CA LYS A 149 10.23 4.37 13.20
C LYS A 149 10.21 5.89 13.02
N GLY A 150 9.03 6.44 12.79
CA GLY A 150 8.77 7.86 13.02
C GLY A 150 8.48 8.10 14.50
N THR A 151 7.21 7.98 14.87
CA THR A 151 6.73 8.21 16.25
C THR A 151 6.43 6.93 17.02
N GLY A 152 6.35 5.76 16.38
CA GLY A 152 5.96 4.51 17.05
C GLY A 152 4.45 4.35 17.27
N HIS A 153 3.63 5.21 16.66
CA HIS A 153 2.16 5.19 16.72
C HIS A 153 1.48 3.97 16.06
N ASP A 154 2.25 3.12 15.39
CA ASP A 154 1.68 2.06 14.56
C ASP A 154 0.84 1.06 15.37
N LEU A 155 -0.40 0.84 14.92
CA LEU A 155 -1.37 -0.06 15.57
C LEU A 155 -1.17 -1.55 15.22
N SER A 156 -0.14 -1.88 14.44
CA SER A 156 0.06 -3.20 13.84
C SER A 156 1.48 -3.74 14.01
N GLY A 157 2.32 -3.07 14.81
CA GLY A 157 3.70 -3.47 15.08
C GLY A 157 4.69 -3.25 13.93
N ARG A 158 4.31 -2.55 12.86
CA ARG A 158 5.13 -2.34 11.65
C ARG A 158 6.38 -1.50 11.88
N SER A 159 6.39 -0.68 12.94
CA SER A 159 7.53 0.18 13.32
C SER A 159 8.45 -0.44 14.38
N SER A 160 8.37 -1.76 14.61
CA SER A 160 9.25 -2.50 15.51
C SER A 160 9.64 -3.85 14.91
N GLY A 161 10.62 -4.52 15.51
CA GLY A 161 11.07 -5.82 15.08
C GLY A 161 12.29 -6.31 15.82
N ALA A 162 12.22 -7.53 16.35
CA ALA A 162 13.33 -8.18 17.03
C ALA A 162 14.57 -8.23 16.11
N HIS A 163 15.75 -8.11 16.74
CA HIS A 163 17.04 -8.34 16.09
C HIS A 163 17.30 -7.42 14.89
N SER A 164 16.76 -6.20 14.94
CA SER A 164 16.84 -5.24 13.84
C SER A 164 17.74 -4.05 14.14
N LEU A 165 18.15 -3.38 13.07
CA LEU A 165 18.60 -1.99 13.08
C LEU A 165 17.40 -1.10 12.74
N SER A 166 16.95 -0.30 13.70
CA SER A 166 15.86 0.67 13.49
C SER A 166 16.41 1.99 12.98
N ILE A 167 15.81 2.55 11.94
CA ILE A 167 16.03 3.93 11.51
C ILE A 167 14.97 4.80 12.17
N TRP A 168 15.39 5.61 13.13
CA TRP A 168 14.50 6.50 13.86
C TRP A 168 14.56 7.91 13.26
N THR A 169 13.52 8.27 12.50
CA THR A 169 13.49 9.53 11.73
C THR A 169 13.05 10.73 12.55
N ARG A 170 12.64 10.55 13.81
CA ARG A 170 12.06 11.60 14.68
C ARG A 170 12.91 12.87 14.78
N HIS A 171 14.23 12.78 14.66
CA HIS A 171 15.13 13.92 14.77
C HIS A 171 15.42 14.62 13.43
N MET A 172 14.82 14.16 12.33
CA MET A 172 14.76 14.92 11.08
C MET A 172 13.65 15.97 11.21
N GLN A 173 14.01 17.22 11.48
CA GLN A 173 13.07 18.30 11.84
C GLN A 173 13.06 19.47 10.86
N ARG A 174 13.70 19.34 9.69
CA ARG A 174 13.68 20.39 8.66
C ARG A 174 12.24 20.67 8.23
N VAL A 175 11.87 21.94 8.22
CA VAL A 175 10.56 22.42 7.77
C VAL A 175 10.73 23.78 7.08
N GLU A 176 10.07 23.97 5.96
CA GLU A 176 10.14 25.18 5.15
C GLU A 176 8.80 25.43 4.45
N PHE A 177 8.30 26.66 4.50
CA PHE A 177 7.11 27.09 3.79
C PHE A 177 7.50 27.88 2.53
N ASP A 178 6.98 27.47 1.38
CA ASP A 178 7.25 28.13 0.10
C ASP A 178 5.92 28.45 -0.62
N PRO A 179 5.52 29.73 -0.73
CA PRO A 179 4.29 30.12 -1.43
C PRO A 179 4.42 30.14 -2.95
N ASN A 180 5.63 29.98 -3.50
CA ASN A 180 5.91 30.08 -4.94
C ASN A 180 6.69 28.86 -5.45
N TRP A 181 6.45 27.68 -4.89
CA TRP A 181 7.19 26.49 -5.25
C TRP A 181 6.83 26.00 -6.66
N ILE A 182 7.82 25.78 -7.50
CA ILE A 182 7.62 25.36 -8.90
C ILE A 182 7.15 23.91 -8.94
N VAL A 183 5.95 23.67 -9.47
CA VAL A 183 5.38 22.32 -9.57
C VAL A 183 6.08 21.53 -10.69
N PRO A 184 6.76 20.41 -10.39
CA PRO A 184 7.54 19.65 -11.36
C PRO A 184 6.72 19.25 -12.59
N GLY A 185 7.33 19.43 -13.76
CA GLY A 185 6.70 19.12 -15.05
C GLY A 185 5.70 20.17 -15.53
N THR A 186 5.62 21.32 -14.87
CA THR A 186 4.71 22.42 -15.24
C THR A 186 5.41 23.78 -15.19
N ASN A 187 4.78 24.81 -15.77
CA ASN A 187 5.21 26.21 -15.65
C ASN A 187 4.48 26.97 -14.52
N LYS A 188 3.87 26.25 -13.57
CA LYS A 188 3.05 26.82 -12.49
C LYS A 188 3.79 26.74 -11.16
N THR A 189 3.47 27.67 -10.27
CA THR A 189 3.83 27.61 -8.86
C THR A 189 2.61 27.23 -8.01
N ASP A 190 2.85 26.71 -6.81
CA ASP A 190 1.84 26.45 -5.79
C ASP A 190 2.41 26.70 -4.39
N THR A 191 1.53 26.82 -3.39
CA THR A 191 1.94 26.95 -1.99
C THR A 191 2.20 25.56 -1.40
N VAL A 192 3.37 25.37 -0.79
CA VAL A 192 3.76 24.09 -0.21
C VAL A 192 4.39 24.22 1.16
N LEU A 193 4.35 23.11 1.91
CA LEU A 193 5.19 22.85 3.05
C LEU A 193 6.21 21.76 2.66
N ILE A 194 7.49 22.09 2.71
CA ILE A 194 8.59 21.14 2.60
C ILE A 194 8.90 20.65 4.02
N ALA A 195 8.65 19.37 4.28
CA ALA A 195 8.58 18.81 5.62
C ALA A 195 9.38 17.51 5.72
N ALA A 196 10.35 17.47 6.64
CA ALA A 196 11.07 16.26 6.97
C ALA A 196 10.13 15.21 7.60
N SER A 197 10.36 13.93 7.30
CA SER A 197 9.48 12.84 7.74
C SER A 197 9.49 12.60 9.26
N GLY A 198 10.39 13.25 10.02
CA GLY A 198 10.45 13.18 11.47
C GLY A 198 9.45 14.07 12.21
N LEU A 199 8.79 15.00 11.50
CA LEU A 199 7.80 15.89 12.08
C LEU A 199 6.54 15.13 12.50
N THR A 200 5.94 15.58 13.59
CA THR A 200 4.56 15.26 13.96
C THR A 200 3.59 16.21 13.27
N TYR A 201 2.29 15.91 13.27
CA TYR A 201 1.30 16.85 12.77
C TYR A 201 1.23 18.13 13.61
N GLY A 202 1.49 18.08 14.92
CA GLY A 202 1.62 19.27 15.75
C GLY A 202 2.72 20.20 15.24
N ASP A 203 3.89 19.65 14.93
CA ASP A 203 5.02 20.42 14.40
C ASP A 203 4.69 21.00 13.01
N ALA A 204 4.19 20.17 12.09
CA ALA A 204 3.96 20.55 10.70
C ALA A 204 2.78 21.53 10.54
N VAL A 205 1.64 21.25 11.19
CA VAL A 205 0.45 22.12 11.17
C VAL A 205 0.76 23.44 11.89
N GLY A 206 1.40 23.38 13.06
CA GLY A 206 1.81 24.59 13.79
C GLY A 206 2.78 25.48 13.00
N HIS A 207 3.61 24.91 12.13
CA HIS A 207 4.48 25.70 11.25
C HIS A 207 3.70 26.43 10.15
N VAL A 208 2.86 25.71 9.40
CA VAL A 208 2.14 26.28 8.24
C VAL A 208 1.06 27.30 8.66
N LEU A 209 0.49 27.15 9.87
CA LEU A 209 -0.49 28.10 10.43
C LEU A 209 0.08 29.50 10.66
N LYS A 210 1.38 29.62 10.98
CA LYS A 210 2.07 30.92 11.11
C LYS A 210 2.05 31.74 9.81
N HIS A 211 1.83 31.06 8.68
CA HIS A 211 1.73 31.67 7.36
C HIS A 211 0.28 31.78 6.88
N GLY A 212 -0.72 31.56 7.74
CA GLY A 212 -2.14 31.61 7.38
C GLY A 212 -2.61 30.46 6.50
N HIS A 213 -1.89 29.32 6.52
CA HIS A 213 -2.16 28.15 5.69
C HIS A 213 -2.32 26.89 6.55
N VAL A 214 -2.83 25.83 5.93
CA VAL A 214 -2.98 24.48 6.48
C VAL A 214 -2.50 23.44 5.48
N ILE A 215 -2.14 22.26 5.98
CA ILE A 215 -1.94 21.05 5.17
C ILE A 215 -3.01 20.03 5.54
N VAL A 216 -3.28 19.06 4.67
CA VAL A 216 -4.11 17.91 5.05
C VAL A 216 -3.35 17.08 6.09
N SER A 217 -3.90 17.01 7.30
CA SER A 217 -3.29 16.36 8.47
C SER A 217 -4.13 15.21 9.02
N GLY A 218 -3.56 14.45 9.96
CA GLY A 218 -4.33 13.63 10.90
C GLY A 218 -5.02 14.47 11.98
N ASN A 219 -5.92 13.85 12.75
CA ASN A 219 -6.58 14.48 13.90
C ASN A 219 -5.62 14.67 15.09
N ASP A 220 -4.87 13.61 15.43
CA ASP A 220 -3.95 13.59 16.57
C ASP A 220 -2.62 14.26 16.20
N ALA A 221 -2.28 15.33 16.90
CA ALA A 221 -1.07 16.12 16.70
C ALA A 221 0.23 15.32 16.88
N THR A 222 0.20 14.22 17.63
CA THR A 222 1.37 13.40 17.95
C THR A 222 1.68 12.33 16.88
N VAL A 223 0.78 12.14 15.92
CA VAL A 223 1.00 11.24 14.77
C VAL A 223 2.07 11.84 13.85
N GLY A 224 3.01 11.00 13.42
CA GLY A 224 4.08 11.40 12.49
C GLY A 224 3.62 11.39 11.04
N LEU A 225 4.21 12.27 10.21
CA LEU A 225 3.91 12.35 8.78
C LEU A 225 4.09 10.99 8.06
N GLY A 226 5.19 10.29 8.36
CA GLY A 226 5.66 9.08 7.68
C GLY A 226 4.57 8.06 7.33
N GLY A 227 4.22 7.20 8.29
CA GLY A 227 3.32 6.07 8.06
C GLY A 227 1.87 6.48 7.74
N HIS A 228 1.43 7.61 8.30
CA HIS A 228 0.09 8.13 8.09
C HIS A 228 -0.10 8.53 6.62
N ILE A 229 0.78 9.39 6.08
CA ILE A 229 0.74 9.82 4.67
C ILE A 229 0.91 8.60 3.74
N GLN A 230 1.90 7.74 3.98
CA GLN A 230 2.21 6.63 3.08
C GLN A 230 1.11 5.55 2.99
N GLY A 231 0.33 5.35 4.06
CA GLY A 231 -0.83 4.45 4.04
C GLY A 231 -2.12 5.11 3.51
N GLY A 232 -2.15 6.44 3.48
CA GLY A 232 -3.16 7.25 2.84
C GLY A 232 -3.41 8.56 3.57
N GLY A 233 -3.68 8.47 4.86
CA GLY A 233 -3.72 9.60 5.77
C GLY A 233 -5.01 10.39 5.71
N HIS A 234 -5.99 10.01 6.53
CA HIS A 234 -7.21 10.81 6.73
C HIS A 234 -7.06 11.81 7.89
N GLY A 235 -7.96 12.79 7.92
CA GLY A 235 -8.20 13.68 9.06
C GLY A 235 -9.22 14.77 8.73
N PRO A 236 -9.26 15.89 9.48
CA PRO A 236 -10.39 16.84 9.44
C PRO A 236 -10.66 17.41 8.04
N LEU A 237 -9.60 17.70 7.28
CA LEU A 237 -9.68 18.31 5.96
C LEU A 237 -9.85 17.32 4.80
N SER A 238 -9.88 16.02 5.07
CA SER A 238 -9.86 14.98 4.02
C SER A 238 -11.05 15.07 3.07
N SER A 239 -12.26 15.29 3.61
CA SER A 239 -13.48 15.41 2.80
C SER A 239 -13.50 16.64 1.90
N THR A 240 -12.62 17.60 2.14
CA THR A 240 -12.50 18.85 1.36
C THR A 240 -11.36 18.79 0.36
N PHE A 241 -10.15 18.37 0.78
CA PHE A 241 -8.92 18.47 -0.02
C PHE A 241 -8.31 17.11 -0.43
N GLY A 242 -9.01 16.00 -0.17
CA GLY A 242 -8.47 14.65 -0.39
C GLY A 242 -7.62 14.15 0.78
N LEU A 243 -7.14 12.91 0.70
CA LEU A 243 -6.30 12.35 1.75
C LEU A 243 -4.89 12.99 1.74
N ALA A 244 -4.11 12.83 2.80
CA ALA A 244 -2.76 13.38 2.87
C ALA A 244 -1.86 12.86 1.72
N ALA A 245 -2.02 11.59 1.33
CA ALA A 245 -1.37 11.01 0.15
C ALA A 245 -1.75 11.68 -1.18
N ASP A 246 -2.95 12.25 -1.29
CA ASP A 246 -3.39 12.98 -2.49
C ASP A 246 -2.75 14.37 -2.60
N ASN A 247 -2.02 14.82 -1.57
CA ASN A 247 -1.48 16.17 -1.44
C ASN A 247 0.06 16.23 -1.50
N ILE A 248 0.72 15.14 -1.89
CA ILE A 248 2.18 15.08 -2.02
C ILE A 248 2.59 15.55 -3.41
N TYR A 249 3.43 16.58 -3.57
CA TYR A 249 4.03 16.90 -4.88
C TYR A 249 5.32 16.13 -5.17
N GLN A 250 6.16 15.99 -4.15
CA GLN A 250 7.47 15.35 -4.26
C GLN A 250 7.82 14.66 -2.93
N VAL A 251 8.66 13.63 -3.01
CA VAL A 251 9.30 13.01 -1.84
C VAL A 251 10.79 12.78 -2.07
N ARG A 252 11.53 12.80 -0.98
CA ARG A 252 12.92 12.31 -0.92
C ARG A 252 12.96 10.98 -0.17
N VAL A 253 13.65 10.01 -0.75
CA VAL A 253 13.60 8.60 -0.32
C VAL A 253 14.99 8.00 -0.30
N VAL A 254 15.35 7.34 0.80
CA VAL A 254 16.56 6.52 0.88
C VAL A 254 16.22 5.04 0.66
N THR A 255 16.83 4.41 -0.34
CA THR A 255 16.62 2.98 -0.62
C THR A 255 17.45 2.10 0.31
N THR A 256 17.17 0.79 0.34
CA THR A 256 17.95 -0.18 1.14
C THR A 256 19.40 -0.34 0.67
N GLN A 257 19.70 0.05 -0.57
CA GLN A 257 21.05 0.11 -1.13
C GLN A 257 21.81 1.38 -0.74
N GLY A 258 21.13 2.34 -0.08
CA GLY A 258 21.69 3.62 0.33
C GLY A 258 21.68 4.68 -0.77
N HIS A 259 20.81 4.57 -1.78
CA HIS A 259 20.62 5.65 -2.75
C HIS A 259 19.62 6.65 -2.24
N ILE A 260 19.92 7.95 -2.40
CA ILE A 260 19.01 9.05 -2.10
C ILE A 260 18.32 9.45 -3.40
N LEU A 261 17.02 9.25 -3.47
CA LEU A 261 16.20 9.48 -4.65
C LEU A 261 15.19 10.59 -4.41
N THR A 262 14.91 11.38 -5.44
CA THR A 262 13.77 12.29 -5.49
C THR A 262 12.71 11.70 -6.39
N ALA A 263 11.47 11.59 -5.91
CA ALA A 263 10.33 11.15 -6.70
C ALA A 263 9.29 12.27 -6.82
N ASP A 264 8.96 12.64 -8.05
CA ASP A 264 8.04 13.71 -8.42
C ASP A 264 7.27 13.35 -9.71
N ALA A 265 6.52 14.30 -10.28
CA ALA A 265 5.76 14.09 -11.52
C ALA A 265 6.63 13.87 -12.78
N THR A 266 7.94 14.08 -12.70
CA THR A 266 8.92 13.99 -13.80
C THR A 266 10.02 12.96 -13.56
N LYS A 267 10.24 12.53 -12.30
CA LYS A 267 11.31 11.60 -11.91
C LYS A 267 10.76 10.54 -10.96
N ASN A 268 11.15 9.27 -11.16
CA ASN A 268 10.75 8.13 -10.30
C ASN A 268 9.23 8.10 -10.03
N GLN A 269 8.42 8.30 -11.07
CA GLN A 269 6.97 8.48 -10.97
C GLN A 269 6.25 7.27 -10.39
N ASP A 270 6.79 6.06 -10.63
CA ASP A 270 6.31 4.81 -10.07
C ASP A 270 6.51 4.71 -8.56
N LEU A 271 7.66 5.20 -8.07
CA LEU A 271 7.95 5.36 -6.64
C LEU A 271 7.01 6.39 -5.99
N LEU A 272 6.83 7.57 -6.59
CA LEU A 272 5.88 8.57 -6.08
C LEU A 272 4.46 7.99 -6.03
N TRP A 273 4.03 7.31 -7.08
CA TRP A 273 2.73 6.64 -7.14
C TRP A 273 2.57 5.63 -6.00
N ALA A 274 3.59 4.80 -5.73
CA ALA A 274 3.57 3.81 -4.66
C ALA A 274 3.55 4.45 -3.26
N ILE A 275 4.32 5.52 -3.04
CA ILE A 275 4.36 6.23 -1.76
C ILE A 275 3.04 6.93 -1.44
N ARG A 276 2.30 7.39 -2.45
CA ARG A 276 0.96 7.97 -2.30
C ARG A 276 -0.11 6.88 -2.04
N GLY A 277 0.00 6.13 -0.94
CA GLY A 277 -1.03 5.21 -0.44
C GLY A 277 -0.70 3.71 -0.48
N GLY A 278 0.50 3.32 -0.93
CA GLY A 278 0.93 1.92 -1.02
C GLY A 278 1.47 1.32 0.27
N GLY A 279 1.46 2.07 1.38
CA GLY A 279 1.93 1.64 2.69
C GLY A 279 3.40 1.93 2.95
N ALA A 280 3.71 2.20 4.22
CA ALA A 280 5.03 2.65 4.64
C ALA A 280 6.08 1.54 4.74
N GLY A 281 7.34 1.92 4.58
CA GLY A 281 8.50 1.02 4.80
C GLY A 281 8.70 -0.06 3.74
N GLN A 282 7.94 -0.01 2.64
CA GLN A 282 8.02 -1.00 1.55
C GLN A 282 8.88 -0.53 0.37
N TYR A 283 8.92 0.78 0.11
CA TYR A 283 9.52 1.39 -1.08
C TYR A 283 10.70 2.30 -0.74
N GLY A 284 11.36 2.05 0.40
CA GLY A 284 12.43 2.90 0.94
C GLY A 284 11.97 3.74 2.14
N ILE A 285 12.89 4.55 2.64
CA ILE A 285 12.73 5.40 3.82
C ILE A 285 12.48 6.82 3.32
N VAL A 286 11.24 7.27 3.41
CA VAL A 286 10.91 8.67 3.08
C VAL A 286 11.51 9.58 4.13
N THR A 287 12.32 10.54 3.70
CA THR A 287 13.01 11.50 4.59
C THR A 287 12.42 12.90 4.51
N GLU A 288 11.75 13.24 3.41
CA GLU A 288 11.11 14.54 3.19
C GLU A 288 9.89 14.43 2.27
N TYR A 289 8.89 15.25 2.54
CA TYR A 289 7.71 15.47 1.71
C TYR A 289 7.64 16.93 1.28
N VAL A 290 7.23 17.17 0.03
CA VAL A 290 6.72 18.47 -0.40
C VAL A 290 5.20 18.34 -0.46
N LEU A 291 4.51 18.95 0.50
CA LEU A 291 3.07 18.84 0.69
C LEU A 291 2.37 20.11 0.22
N LYS A 292 1.28 19.96 -0.52
CA LYS A 292 0.43 21.09 -0.89
C LYS A 292 -0.20 21.72 0.36
N ALA A 293 -0.15 23.05 0.43
CA ALA A 293 -0.76 23.85 1.49
C ALA A 293 -1.93 24.68 0.94
N TYR A 294 -2.90 24.97 1.80
CA TYR A 294 -4.15 25.66 1.47
C TYR A 294 -4.37 26.82 2.43
N PRO A 295 -5.08 27.89 2.05
CA PRO A 295 -5.49 28.92 3.00
C PRO A 295 -6.23 28.33 4.20
N ALA A 296 -5.86 28.75 5.41
CA ALA A 296 -6.47 28.25 6.63
C ALA A 296 -7.96 28.68 6.72
N PRO A 297 -8.91 27.74 6.86
CA PRO A 297 -10.32 28.08 6.96
C PRO A 297 -10.72 28.46 8.39
N SER A 298 -11.84 29.18 8.54
CA SER A 298 -12.58 29.19 9.81
C SER A 298 -13.33 27.87 9.98
N VAL A 299 -13.59 27.44 11.22
CA VAL A 299 -14.26 26.17 11.49
C VAL A 299 -15.48 26.37 12.38
N ILE A 300 -16.60 25.74 12.00
CA ILE A 300 -17.77 25.58 12.86
C ILE A 300 -17.80 24.13 13.33
N GLU A 301 -17.87 23.94 14.65
CA GLU A 301 -18.02 22.63 15.27
C GLU A 301 -19.39 22.52 15.93
N THR A 302 -20.13 21.47 15.63
CA THR A 302 -21.46 21.20 16.20
C THR A 302 -21.70 19.70 16.28
N GLY A 303 -22.83 19.26 16.80
CA GLY A 303 -23.11 17.83 16.93
C GLY A 303 -24.40 17.53 17.66
N PHE A 304 -24.58 16.26 17.99
CA PHE A 304 -25.64 15.80 18.88
C PHE A 304 -25.30 14.44 19.48
N THR A 305 -25.95 14.13 20.60
CA THR A 305 -25.93 12.81 21.21
C THR A 305 -27.29 12.14 21.10
N ILE A 306 -27.30 10.82 20.97
CA ILE A 306 -28.49 9.97 20.96
C ILE A 306 -28.29 8.88 22.01
N SER A 307 -29.29 8.66 22.86
CA SER A 307 -29.27 7.60 23.87
C SER A 307 -30.67 7.05 24.14
N PRO A 308 -30.79 5.80 24.64
CA PRO A 308 -32.09 5.25 25.00
C PRO A 308 -32.66 5.99 26.21
N ARG A 309 -33.98 6.21 26.24
CA ARG A 309 -34.66 6.76 27.41
C ARG A 309 -35.30 5.63 28.21
N GLY A 310 -34.61 5.20 29.27
CA GLY A 310 -35.00 4.04 30.09
C GLY A 310 -34.53 2.70 29.51
N ASN A 311 -34.93 1.60 30.15
CA ASN A 311 -34.37 0.26 29.94
C ASN A 311 -35.33 -0.71 29.22
N SER A 312 -36.19 -0.20 28.33
CA SER A 312 -37.17 -1.03 27.60
C SER A 312 -36.62 -1.48 26.25
N SER A 313 -37.08 -2.64 25.75
CA SER A 313 -36.73 -3.12 24.40
C SER A 313 -37.11 -2.11 23.31
N ALA A 314 -38.18 -1.34 23.49
CA ALA A 314 -38.58 -0.27 22.56
C ALA A 314 -37.56 0.87 22.54
N ALA A 315 -37.00 1.26 23.68
CA ALA A 315 -35.93 2.27 23.77
C ALA A 315 -34.65 1.77 23.09
N TYR A 316 -34.28 0.52 23.30
CA TYR A 316 -33.09 -0.07 22.68
C TYR A 316 -33.23 -0.17 21.16
N GLU A 317 -34.35 -0.66 20.64
CA GLU A 317 -34.60 -0.72 19.19
C GLU A 317 -34.67 0.68 18.55
N ALA A 318 -35.16 1.70 19.26
CA ALA A 318 -35.16 3.08 18.77
C ALA A 318 -33.74 3.61 18.50
N THR A 319 -32.75 3.25 19.34
CA THR A 319 -31.35 3.66 19.12
C THR A 319 -30.73 3.01 17.88
N TRP A 320 -31.07 1.76 17.59
CA TRP A 320 -30.64 1.06 16.37
C TRP A 320 -31.22 1.67 15.10
N ASN A 321 -32.49 2.02 15.16
CA ASN A 321 -33.17 2.74 14.09
C ASN A 321 -32.56 4.12 13.86
N ALA A 322 -32.21 4.84 14.95
CA ALA A 322 -31.53 6.12 14.88
C ALA A 322 -30.13 6.00 14.26
N LEU A 323 -29.33 5.01 14.66
CA LEU A 323 -28.01 4.78 14.09
C LEU A 323 -28.09 4.46 12.59
N SER A 324 -29.04 3.60 12.20
CA SER A 324 -29.27 3.26 10.79
C SER A 324 -29.61 4.49 9.96
N GLU A 325 -30.53 5.33 10.43
CA GLU A 325 -30.90 6.55 9.69
C GLU A 325 -29.77 7.59 9.68
N LEU A 326 -28.97 7.68 10.76
CA LEU A 326 -27.76 8.50 10.77
C LEU A 326 -26.80 8.06 9.66
N LEU A 327 -26.39 6.79 9.61
CA LEU A 327 -25.46 6.31 8.57
C LEU A 327 -25.96 6.57 7.14
N ARG A 328 -27.27 6.54 6.92
CA ARG A 328 -27.90 6.78 5.62
C ARG A 328 -27.87 8.25 5.20
N VAL A 329 -27.95 9.20 6.14
CA VAL A 329 -27.93 10.64 5.84
C VAL A 329 -26.50 11.21 5.80
N LEU A 330 -25.53 10.57 6.46
CA LEU A 330 -24.14 11.06 6.51
C LEU A 330 -23.54 11.37 5.12
N PRO A 331 -23.67 10.53 4.07
CA PRO A 331 -23.14 10.87 2.75
C PRO A 331 -23.69 12.18 2.16
N ASP A 332 -24.99 12.46 2.35
CA ASP A 332 -25.63 13.70 1.89
C ASP A 332 -25.09 14.93 2.63
N LEU A 333 -24.87 14.79 3.95
CA LEU A 333 -24.29 15.85 4.78
C LEU A 333 -22.82 16.13 4.40
N MET A 334 -22.07 15.09 4.05
CA MET A 334 -20.71 15.23 3.56
C MET A 334 -20.66 15.93 2.20
N ASP A 335 -21.60 15.63 1.30
CA ASP A 335 -21.75 16.36 0.04
C ASP A 335 -22.12 17.84 0.26
N ALA A 336 -22.84 18.14 1.35
CA ALA A 336 -23.16 19.51 1.79
C ALA A 336 -22.00 20.22 2.51
N GLY A 337 -20.84 19.57 2.66
CA GLY A 337 -19.61 20.13 3.20
C GLY A 337 -19.36 19.87 4.69
N LEU A 338 -20.04 18.89 5.30
CA LEU A 338 -19.73 18.46 6.66
C LEU A 338 -18.62 17.39 6.68
N ALA A 339 -17.69 17.53 7.62
CA ALA A 339 -16.75 16.49 8.04
C ALA A 339 -17.05 16.10 9.50
N GLY A 340 -16.33 15.14 10.08
CA GLY A 340 -16.47 14.79 11.50
C GLY A 340 -16.38 13.29 11.76
N ALA A 341 -16.94 12.86 12.90
CA ALA A 341 -16.99 11.46 13.28
C ALA A 341 -18.17 11.17 14.21
N ALA A 342 -18.66 9.93 14.17
CA ALA A 342 -19.54 9.38 15.19
C ALA A 342 -18.79 8.38 16.07
N VAL A 343 -18.97 8.46 17.38
CA VAL A 343 -18.60 7.39 18.31
C VAL A 343 -19.87 6.69 18.75
N VAL A 344 -19.89 5.37 18.59
CA VAL A 344 -21.03 4.52 18.95
C VAL A 344 -20.57 3.54 20.02
N GLN A 345 -21.29 3.49 21.14
CA GLN A 345 -21.00 2.58 22.25
C GLN A 345 -22.27 1.88 22.71
N GLY A 346 -22.17 0.62 23.10
CA GLY A 346 -23.30 -0.15 23.61
C GLY A 346 -23.20 -1.63 23.26
N ASN A 347 -24.32 -2.35 23.31
CA ASN A 347 -24.35 -3.75 22.92
C ASN A 347 -25.66 -4.12 22.22
N HIS A 348 -25.68 -5.28 21.56
CA HIS A 348 -26.80 -5.72 20.75
C HIS A 348 -28.13 -5.90 21.53
N LYS A 349 -28.07 -6.08 22.86
CA LYS A 349 -29.25 -6.26 23.75
C LYS A 349 -29.78 -4.95 24.31
N ALA A 350 -28.89 -4.03 24.67
CA ALA A 350 -29.17 -2.79 25.40
C ALA A 350 -29.19 -1.53 24.51
N GLY A 351 -29.07 -1.70 23.19
CA GLY A 351 -29.02 -0.57 22.27
C GLY A 351 -27.67 0.15 22.30
N VAL A 352 -27.66 1.35 21.74
CA VAL A 352 -26.44 2.16 21.58
C VAL A 352 -26.65 3.59 22.05
N SER A 353 -25.55 4.17 22.56
CA SER A 353 -25.36 5.61 22.64
C SER A 353 -24.51 6.07 21.48
N ILE A 354 -24.87 7.20 20.87
CA ILE A 354 -24.23 7.75 19.68
C ILE A 354 -23.83 9.19 20.00
N SER A 355 -22.57 9.52 19.78
CA SER A 355 -22.05 10.89 19.85
C SER A 355 -21.58 11.28 18.46
N GLN A 356 -22.33 12.15 17.78
CA GLN A 356 -21.99 12.65 16.45
C GLN A 356 -21.41 14.06 16.55
N GLY A 357 -20.17 14.23 16.13
CA GLY A 357 -19.54 15.55 15.94
C GLY A 357 -19.43 15.91 14.46
N PHE A 358 -19.66 17.17 14.12
CA PHE A 358 -19.50 17.72 12.78
C PHE A 358 -18.56 18.91 12.78
N TYR A 359 -17.79 19.03 11.71
CA TYR A 359 -16.99 20.20 11.37
C TYR A 359 -17.45 20.74 10.03
N ALA A 360 -17.48 22.07 9.89
CA ALA A 360 -17.70 22.74 8.62
C ALA A 360 -16.66 23.83 8.42
N PHE A 361 -16.01 23.83 7.25
CA PHE A 361 -14.95 24.78 6.90
C PHE A 361 -15.53 25.93 6.08
N ASN A 362 -15.21 27.18 6.46
CA ASN A 362 -15.68 28.41 5.78
C ASN A 362 -17.21 28.49 5.59
N LYS A 363 -17.99 27.89 6.51
CA LYS A 363 -19.46 27.92 6.50
C LYS A 363 -19.96 28.76 7.67
N SER A 364 -21.14 29.37 7.53
CA SER A 364 -21.77 30.10 8.64
C SER A 364 -22.26 29.14 9.73
N LYS A 365 -22.33 29.67 10.97
CA LYS A 365 -22.91 28.96 12.11
C LYS A 365 -24.32 28.42 11.78
N THR A 366 -25.20 29.30 11.33
CA THR A 366 -26.61 28.98 11.01
C THR A 366 -26.73 27.87 9.97
N ALA A 367 -26.01 27.96 8.84
CA ALA A 367 -26.08 26.94 7.80
C ALA A 367 -25.55 25.58 8.28
N THR A 368 -24.60 25.57 9.20
CA THR A 368 -24.06 24.33 9.80
C THR A 368 -25.07 23.72 10.78
N GLU A 369 -25.69 24.55 11.62
CA GLU A 369 -26.75 24.14 12.55
C GLU A 369 -27.98 23.59 11.81
N GLU A 370 -28.38 24.20 10.69
CA GLU A 370 -29.49 23.72 9.86
C GLU A 370 -29.22 22.32 9.28
N LEU A 371 -27.98 22.03 8.85
CA LEU A 371 -27.58 20.72 8.36
C LEU A 371 -27.58 19.67 9.49
N ALA A 372 -27.06 20.01 10.68
CA ALA A 372 -27.12 19.12 11.84
C ALA A 372 -28.58 18.87 12.27
N GLN A 373 -29.42 19.91 12.26
CA GLN A 373 -30.83 19.82 12.58
C GLN A 373 -31.62 19.00 11.56
N MET A 374 -31.24 19.05 10.27
CA MET A 374 -31.80 18.17 9.24
C MET A 374 -31.59 16.69 9.59
N ALA A 375 -30.39 16.33 10.05
CA ALA A 375 -30.10 14.96 10.49
C ALA A 375 -30.98 14.55 11.67
N ILE A 376 -31.09 15.42 12.68
CA ILE A 376 -31.95 15.20 13.86
C ILE A 376 -33.42 15.02 13.43
N ASN A 377 -33.93 15.88 12.55
CA ASN A 377 -35.31 15.83 12.07
C ASN A 377 -35.59 14.53 11.32
N ARG A 378 -34.65 14.09 10.48
CA ARG A 378 -34.77 12.84 9.72
C ARG A 378 -34.78 11.62 10.64
N ILE A 379 -33.91 11.59 11.66
CA ILE A 379 -33.89 10.54 12.69
C ILE A 379 -35.20 10.52 13.49
N ARG A 380 -35.67 11.70 13.91
CA ARG A 380 -36.94 11.85 14.65
C ARG A 380 -38.14 11.38 13.87
N ALA A 381 -38.26 11.79 12.60
CA ALA A 381 -39.31 11.33 11.71
C ALA A 381 -39.26 9.80 11.54
N PHE A 382 -38.06 9.24 11.37
CA PHE A 382 -37.89 7.80 11.18
C PHE A 382 -38.20 6.96 12.43
N THR A 383 -37.86 7.47 13.61
CA THR A 383 -38.10 6.80 14.91
C THR A 383 -39.49 7.07 15.50
N GLY A 384 -40.37 7.71 14.73
CA GLY A 384 -41.77 7.94 15.11
C GLY A 384 -41.97 9.06 16.13
N ASN A 385 -41.02 10.00 16.27
CA ASN A 385 -41.10 11.16 17.17
C ASN A 385 -41.38 10.82 18.65
N ASN A 386 -41.04 9.61 19.09
CA ASN A 386 -41.35 9.17 20.44
C ASN A 386 -40.25 9.57 21.44
N GLY A 387 -40.37 10.78 22.00
CA GLY A 387 -39.46 11.31 23.03
C GLY A 387 -39.47 10.55 24.36
N ASN A 388 -40.34 9.56 24.54
CA ASN A 388 -40.36 8.69 25.72
C ASN A 388 -39.37 7.53 25.62
N VAL A 389 -38.92 7.17 24.41
CA VAL A 389 -38.01 6.02 24.18
C VAL A 389 -36.61 6.43 23.70
N LEU A 390 -36.47 7.61 23.10
CA LEU A 390 -35.21 8.10 22.56
C LEU A 390 -34.92 9.53 23.04
N SER A 391 -33.70 9.76 23.54
CA SER A 391 -33.17 11.09 23.82
C SER A 391 -32.28 11.53 22.66
N ILE A 392 -32.48 12.74 22.14
CA ILE A 392 -31.59 13.39 21.18
C ILE A 392 -31.29 14.79 21.68
N VAL A 393 -30.03 15.05 22.01
CA VAL A 393 -29.56 16.32 22.58
C VAL A 393 -28.57 16.96 21.62
N ALA A 394 -28.94 18.10 21.05
CA ALA A 394 -28.02 18.90 20.24
C ALA A 394 -26.88 19.45 21.11
N SER A 395 -25.66 19.40 20.60
CA SER A 395 -24.49 19.98 21.23
C SER A 395 -24.48 21.50 21.02
N ASN A 396 -23.82 22.24 21.92
CA ASN A 396 -23.54 23.64 21.69
C ASN A 396 -22.61 23.79 20.47
N THR A 397 -22.97 24.69 19.56
CA THR A 397 -22.13 25.00 18.40
C THR A 397 -20.99 25.95 18.80
N THR A 398 -19.76 25.53 18.53
CA THR A 398 -18.55 26.31 18.74
C THR A 398 -18.10 26.93 17.42
N VAL A 399 -17.77 28.23 17.45
CA VAL A 399 -17.19 28.93 16.32
C VAL A 399 -15.70 29.09 16.60
N HIS A 400 -14.87 28.50 15.75
CA HIS A 400 -13.42 28.66 15.75
C HIS A 400 -13.04 29.64 14.64
N PRO A 401 -12.66 30.90 14.97
CA PRO A 401 -12.34 31.89 13.94
C PRO A 401 -11.11 31.51 13.10
N THR A 402 -10.20 30.71 13.67
CA THR A 402 -9.00 30.21 13.02
C THR A 402 -8.95 28.69 13.09
N TYR A 403 -8.26 28.06 12.13
CA TYR A 403 -8.01 26.63 12.17
C TYR A 403 -7.11 26.22 13.33
N GLU A 404 -6.21 27.10 13.79
CA GLU A 404 -5.36 26.87 14.97
C GLU A 404 -6.18 26.57 16.21
N GLY A 405 -7.17 27.44 16.54
CA GLY A 405 -8.03 27.23 17.71
C GLY A 405 -8.83 25.92 17.63
N PHE A 406 -9.26 25.53 16.42
CA PHE A 406 -9.91 24.24 16.20
C PHE A 406 -8.94 23.05 16.41
N PHE A 407 -7.74 23.12 15.84
CA PHE A 407 -6.76 22.04 15.94
C PHE A 407 -6.24 21.87 17.37
N ASP A 408 -6.06 22.96 18.11
CA ASP A 408 -5.73 22.95 19.53
C ASP A 408 -6.87 22.36 20.36
N ALA A 409 -8.13 22.75 20.09
CA ALA A 409 -9.29 22.19 20.78
C ALA A 409 -9.41 20.66 20.56
N LEU A 410 -9.15 20.19 19.33
CA LEU A 410 -9.13 18.77 19.00
C LEU A 410 -8.05 17.99 19.78
N ASN A 411 -6.98 18.66 20.20
CA ASN A 411 -5.82 18.06 20.85
C ASN A 411 -5.62 18.49 22.32
N ALA A 412 -6.56 19.25 22.91
CA ALA A 412 -6.43 19.85 24.24
C ALA A 412 -6.23 18.83 25.38
N GLY A 413 -6.68 17.58 25.18
CA GLY A 413 -6.49 16.48 26.13
C GLY A 413 -5.17 15.70 25.96
N GLY A 414 -4.38 15.98 24.93
CA GLY A 414 -3.21 15.18 24.55
C GLY A 414 -3.55 13.77 24.04
N SER A 415 -2.54 13.04 23.56
CA SER A 415 -2.67 11.67 23.06
C SER A 415 -2.27 10.66 24.15
N ASN A 416 -3.27 10.21 24.94
CA ASN A 416 -3.06 9.42 26.16
C ASN A 416 -3.55 7.95 26.03
N GLN A 417 -3.36 7.34 24.86
CA GLN A 417 -3.83 5.98 24.56
C GLN A 417 -2.69 4.99 24.27
N ALA A 418 -1.43 5.41 24.44
CA ALA A 418 -0.30 4.49 24.34
C ALA A 418 -0.33 3.46 25.48
N GLY A 419 0.24 2.28 25.22
CA GLY A 419 0.23 1.15 26.15
C GLY A 419 -1.10 0.39 26.21
N ALA A 420 -2.18 0.91 25.63
CA ALA A 420 -3.47 0.24 25.60
C ALA A 420 -3.46 -0.99 24.67
N TYR A 421 -4.20 -2.03 25.06
CA TYR A 421 -4.41 -3.21 24.23
C TYR A 421 -5.58 -2.96 23.29
N SER A 422 -5.33 -3.01 21.99
CA SER A 422 -6.37 -2.86 20.99
C SER A 422 -6.00 -3.57 19.70
N MET A 423 -7.01 -4.16 19.05
CA MET A 423 -6.92 -4.64 17.68
C MET A 423 -8.19 -4.23 16.94
N PRO A 424 -8.17 -3.12 16.20
CA PRO A 424 -9.33 -2.69 15.44
C PRO A 424 -9.54 -3.56 14.21
N SER A 425 -10.77 -3.56 13.71
CA SER A 425 -11.10 -4.00 12.35
C SER A 425 -11.89 -2.90 11.67
N SER A 426 -11.63 -2.64 10.39
CA SER A 426 -12.24 -1.49 9.70
C SER A 426 -12.72 -1.81 8.30
N ARG A 427 -13.62 -0.95 7.80
CA ARG A 427 -14.15 -1.01 6.45
C ARG A 427 -14.49 0.37 5.93
N LEU A 428 -14.23 0.56 4.64
CA LEU A 428 -14.64 1.74 3.90
C LEU A 428 -16.05 1.53 3.35
N LEU A 429 -16.96 2.46 3.63
CA LEU A 429 -18.37 2.38 3.25
C LEU A 429 -18.75 3.58 2.36
N GLY A 430 -19.35 3.30 1.21
CA GLY A 430 -19.98 4.28 0.34
C GLY A 430 -21.50 4.26 0.47
N ARG A 431 -22.19 4.96 -0.45
CA ARG A 431 -23.66 5.01 -0.50
C ARG A 431 -24.29 3.62 -0.65
N ARG A 432 -23.66 2.74 -1.43
CA ARG A 432 -24.10 1.36 -1.62
C ARG A 432 -24.19 0.60 -0.29
N GLU A 433 -23.25 0.83 0.61
CA GLU A 433 -23.18 0.17 1.92
C GLU A 433 -24.01 0.90 2.99
N THR A 434 -24.51 2.10 2.72
CA THR A 434 -25.26 2.93 3.69
C THR A 434 -26.68 3.27 3.22
N SER A 435 -26.82 4.25 2.33
CA SER A 435 -28.10 4.78 1.86
C SER A 435 -28.86 3.84 0.91
N ASP A 436 -28.16 2.97 0.19
CA ASP A 436 -28.78 2.20 -0.89
C ASP A 436 -29.07 0.74 -0.48
N ILE A 437 -28.55 0.30 0.66
CA ILE A 437 -28.83 -1.03 1.23
C ILE A 437 -30.20 -1.06 1.91
N ASP A 438 -30.83 -2.24 1.91
CA ASP A 438 -32.03 -2.50 2.72
C ASP A 438 -31.78 -2.17 4.20
N ARG A 439 -32.74 -1.47 4.79
CA ARG A 439 -32.60 -0.92 6.14
C ARG A 439 -32.52 -2.00 7.21
N LYS A 440 -33.29 -3.09 7.07
CA LYS A 440 -33.27 -4.19 8.04
C LYS A 440 -31.90 -4.89 8.01
N LYS A 441 -31.33 -5.07 6.81
CA LYS A 441 -29.96 -5.57 6.65
C LYS A 441 -28.93 -4.63 7.31
N LEU A 442 -29.03 -3.32 7.06
CA LEU A 442 -28.13 -2.34 7.68
C LEU A 442 -28.17 -2.41 9.21
N ILE A 443 -29.36 -2.45 9.81
CA ILE A 443 -29.52 -2.60 11.28
C ILE A 443 -28.88 -3.90 11.77
N SER A 444 -29.07 -5.01 11.06
CA SER A 444 -28.44 -6.29 11.41
C SER A 444 -26.91 -6.19 11.43
N TYR A 445 -26.32 -5.55 10.42
CA TYR A 445 -24.88 -5.34 10.39
C TYR A 445 -24.39 -4.41 11.50
N LEU A 446 -25.08 -3.31 11.76
CA LEU A 446 -24.79 -2.38 12.86
C LEU A 446 -24.84 -3.06 14.24
N LYS A 447 -25.78 -3.99 14.47
CA LYS A 447 -25.81 -4.79 15.70
C LYS A 447 -24.54 -5.65 15.82
N ARG A 448 -24.10 -6.26 14.71
CA ARG A 448 -22.93 -7.15 14.65
C ARG A 448 -21.58 -6.42 14.76
N ILE A 449 -21.45 -5.17 14.28
CA ILE A 449 -20.18 -4.45 14.38
C ILE A 449 -19.80 -4.16 15.83
N ILE A 450 -20.78 -3.91 16.71
CA ILE A 450 -20.49 -3.64 18.12
C ILE A 450 -20.50 -4.90 18.99
N THR A 451 -20.93 -6.05 18.45
CA THR A 451 -21.00 -7.30 19.24
C THR A 451 -19.61 -7.75 19.66
N ASN A 452 -19.48 -8.13 20.93
CA ASN A 452 -18.28 -8.70 21.53
C ASN A 452 -18.45 -10.22 21.70
N SER A 453 -17.36 -10.97 21.89
CA SER A 453 -17.42 -12.41 22.23
C SER A 453 -18.09 -12.63 23.59
N ASP A 454 -17.96 -11.68 24.52
CA ASP A 454 -18.83 -11.56 25.68
C ASP A 454 -20.14 -10.83 25.30
N PRO A 455 -21.30 -11.51 25.35
CA PRO A 455 -22.57 -10.92 24.95
C PRO A 455 -23.08 -9.81 25.86
N GLU A 456 -22.54 -9.67 27.08
CA GLU A 456 -22.89 -8.61 28.03
C GLU A 456 -21.95 -7.40 27.93
N ALA A 457 -20.74 -7.59 27.37
CA ALA A 457 -19.77 -6.53 27.21
C ALA A 457 -20.24 -5.44 26.22
N SER A 458 -19.98 -4.19 26.58
CA SER A 458 -20.17 -3.06 25.68
C SER A 458 -19.09 -3.08 24.59
N GLY A 459 -19.50 -2.87 23.36
CA GLY A 459 -18.64 -2.64 22.21
C GLY A 459 -18.56 -1.17 21.84
N MET A 460 -17.59 -0.86 20.98
CA MET A 460 -17.39 0.49 20.46
C MET A 460 -17.11 0.45 18.96
N ALA A 461 -17.71 1.38 18.23
CA ALA A 461 -17.36 1.68 16.85
C ALA A 461 -17.11 3.18 16.67
N VAL A 462 -16.19 3.51 15.77
CA VAL A 462 -15.91 4.88 15.34
C VAL A 462 -16.21 4.96 13.85
N ILE A 463 -17.02 5.93 13.44
CA ILE A 463 -17.43 6.16 12.06
C ILE A 463 -16.89 7.52 11.64
N GLY A 464 -15.76 7.53 10.96
CA GLY A 464 -15.13 8.75 10.46
C GLY A 464 -15.72 9.21 9.12
N LEU A 465 -16.10 10.48 9.01
CA LEU A 465 -16.55 11.12 7.77
C LEU A 465 -15.32 11.59 6.97
N GLN A 466 -14.48 10.63 6.59
CA GLN A 466 -13.12 10.86 6.12
C GLN A 466 -12.96 10.73 4.59
N GLY A 467 -13.97 10.19 3.92
CA GLY A 467 -14.06 10.10 2.46
C GLY A 467 -14.77 11.30 1.81
N GLY A 468 -15.62 11.04 0.83
CA GLY A 468 -16.53 12.00 0.24
C GLY A 468 -15.91 12.83 -0.89
N PRO A 469 -16.35 14.08 -1.09
CA PRO A 469 -15.97 14.91 -2.24
C PRO A 469 -14.47 15.07 -2.45
N GLY A 470 -13.67 15.25 -1.40
CA GLY A 470 -12.22 15.46 -1.49
C GLY A 470 -11.49 14.33 -2.20
N PRO A 471 -11.51 13.09 -1.65
CA PRO A 471 -10.86 11.94 -2.30
C PRO A 471 -11.50 11.61 -3.65
N ALA A 472 -12.82 11.77 -3.81
CA ALA A 472 -13.50 11.50 -5.08
C ALA A 472 -13.05 12.44 -6.21
N LYS A 473 -12.90 13.74 -5.91
CA LYS A 473 -12.56 14.80 -6.87
C LYS A 473 -11.06 15.03 -7.05
N THR A 474 -10.20 14.29 -6.34
CA THR A 474 -8.75 14.38 -6.51
C THR A 474 -8.35 14.21 -7.99
N PRO A 475 -7.59 15.16 -8.59
CA PRO A 475 -7.16 15.07 -9.98
C PRO A 475 -6.32 13.82 -10.24
N ARG A 476 -6.45 13.21 -11.43
CA ARG A 476 -5.71 11.97 -11.77
C ARG A 476 -4.19 12.09 -11.63
N SER A 477 -3.62 13.26 -11.92
CA SER A 477 -2.19 13.56 -11.74
C SER A 477 -1.71 13.52 -10.29
N MET A 478 -2.61 13.74 -9.34
CA MET A 478 -2.31 13.69 -7.90
C MET A 478 -2.63 12.32 -7.28
N ARG A 479 -3.29 11.41 -8.02
CA ARG A 479 -3.64 10.09 -7.50
C ARG A 479 -2.43 9.16 -7.42
N GLY A 480 -2.30 8.47 -6.30
CA GLY A 480 -1.33 7.40 -6.08
C GLY A 480 -1.94 6.01 -6.05
N ALA A 481 -1.28 5.13 -5.29
CA ALA A 481 -1.65 3.75 -5.04
C ALA A 481 -2.65 3.55 -3.87
N LEU A 482 -3.28 4.62 -3.39
CA LEU A 482 -4.43 4.53 -2.49
C LEU A 482 -5.43 3.48 -2.98
N LEU A 483 -5.93 2.66 -2.06
CA LEU A 483 -6.99 1.68 -2.34
C LEU A 483 -8.12 2.36 -3.16
N PRO A 484 -8.48 1.84 -4.36
CA PRO A 484 -9.42 2.53 -5.26
C PRO A 484 -10.76 2.87 -4.63
N ALA A 485 -11.21 2.08 -3.65
CA ALA A 485 -12.47 2.28 -2.94
C ALA A 485 -12.59 3.69 -2.32
N TRP A 486 -11.48 4.31 -1.90
CA TRP A 486 -11.47 5.68 -1.35
C TRP A 486 -12.13 6.71 -2.28
N ARG A 487 -12.17 6.46 -3.59
CA ARG A 487 -12.79 7.38 -4.56
C ARG A 487 -14.33 7.37 -4.53
N SER A 488 -14.94 6.39 -3.87
CA SER A 488 -16.40 6.26 -3.70
C SER A 488 -16.83 6.12 -2.23
N THR A 489 -15.87 6.04 -1.31
CA THR A 489 -16.12 5.96 0.13
C THR A 489 -16.55 7.30 0.69
N TYR A 490 -17.44 7.26 1.67
CA TYR A 490 -17.77 8.40 2.54
C TYR A 490 -17.29 8.13 3.97
N LEU A 491 -17.58 6.94 4.49
CA LEU A 491 -17.34 6.59 5.88
C LEU A 491 -16.17 5.61 6.00
N HIS A 492 -15.24 5.91 6.89
CA HIS A 492 -14.27 4.94 7.39
C HIS A 492 -14.76 4.44 8.74
N THR A 493 -15.24 3.20 8.78
CA THR A 493 -15.89 2.61 9.94
C THR A 493 -14.95 1.62 10.61
N MET A 494 -14.65 1.83 11.89
CA MET A 494 -13.78 1.00 12.71
C MET A 494 -14.58 0.38 13.86
N SER A 495 -14.36 -0.90 14.11
CA SER A 495 -14.85 -1.65 15.27
C SER A 495 -13.70 -1.88 16.26
N TYR A 496 -13.92 -1.50 17.50
CA TYR A 496 -13.03 -1.73 18.65
C TYR A 496 -13.62 -2.73 19.66
N SER A 497 -14.63 -3.51 19.24
CA SER A 497 -15.38 -4.42 20.12
C SER A 497 -14.70 -5.77 20.41
N LEU A 498 -13.39 -5.91 20.18
CA LEU A 498 -12.65 -7.12 20.55
C LEU A 498 -12.06 -6.95 21.95
N THR A 499 -12.39 -7.87 22.86
CA THR A 499 -11.69 -7.99 24.14
C THR A 499 -10.50 -8.92 23.99
N LEU A 500 -9.29 -8.41 24.23
CA LEU A 500 -8.08 -9.22 24.20
C LEU A 500 -7.87 -9.95 25.53
N ASP A 501 -7.53 -11.23 25.43
CA ASP A 501 -7.22 -12.07 26.58
C ASP A 501 -5.82 -11.76 27.11
N THR A 502 -5.76 -11.02 28.20
CA THR A 502 -4.51 -10.54 28.82
C THR A 502 -3.86 -11.56 29.75
N THR A 503 -4.49 -12.73 29.95
CA THR A 503 -3.92 -13.83 30.76
C THR A 503 -2.93 -14.69 29.98
N LEU A 504 -2.97 -14.62 28.64
CA LEU A 504 -2.10 -15.36 27.73
C LEU A 504 -0.77 -14.63 27.49
N THR A 505 0.18 -15.33 26.87
CA THR A 505 1.38 -14.65 26.34
C THR A 505 0.99 -13.68 25.22
N PRO A 506 1.77 -12.60 24.98
CA PRO A 506 1.46 -11.62 23.94
C PRO A 506 1.21 -12.24 22.55
N ALA A 507 2.02 -13.23 22.17
CA ALA A 507 1.87 -13.94 20.90
C ALA A 507 0.55 -14.74 20.84
N GLU A 508 0.18 -15.41 21.91
CA GLU A 508 -1.09 -16.16 22.01
C GLU A 508 -2.29 -15.22 22.05
N THR A 509 -2.21 -14.10 22.77
CA THR A 509 -3.22 -13.02 22.78
C THR A 509 -3.48 -12.51 21.38
N LEU A 510 -2.43 -12.16 20.63
CA LEU A 510 -2.54 -11.69 19.24
C LEU A 510 -3.11 -12.78 18.32
N ALA A 511 -2.67 -14.02 18.45
CA ALA A 511 -3.17 -15.13 17.64
C ALA A 511 -4.65 -15.45 17.92
N LYS A 512 -5.08 -15.39 19.18
CA LYS A 512 -6.49 -15.55 19.58
C LYS A 512 -7.33 -14.41 19.05
N GLY A 513 -6.90 -13.16 19.27
CA GLY A 513 -7.58 -11.96 18.76
C GLY A 513 -7.70 -11.95 17.23
N ALA A 514 -6.66 -12.37 16.51
CA ALA A 514 -6.68 -12.53 15.06
C ALA A 514 -7.76 -13.52 14.60
N ARG A 515 -7.84 -14.69 15.24
CA ARG A 515 -8.89 -15.68 14.93
C ARG A 515 -10.28 -15.11 15.19
N GLU A 516 -10.49 -14.48 16.34
CA GLU A 516 -11.79 -13.91 16.71
C GLU A 516 -12.24 -12.78 15.77
N LEU A 517 -11.34 -11.87 15.36
CA LEU A 517 -11.65 -10.84 14.37
C LEU A 517 -11.96 -11.46 13.00
N ASN A 518 -11.16 -12.43 12.57
CA ASN A 518 -11.35 -13.09 11.28
C ASN A 518 -12.66 -13.88 11.23
N ASP A 519 -13.04 -14.53 12.32
CA ASP A 519 -14.27 -15.31 12.42
C ASP A 519 -15.53 -14.46 12.66
N SER A 520 -15.37 -13.22 13.12
CA SER A 520 -16.49 -12.32 13.37
C SER A 520 -16.52 -11.10 12.43
N LYS A 521 -15.65 -10.11 12.67
CA LYS A 521 -15.66 -8.80 12.01
C LYS A 521 -15.28 -8.90 10.54
N GLU A 522 -14.27 -9.67 10.17
CA GLU A 522 -13.89 -9.80 8.76
C GLU A 522 -14.97 -10.51 7.92
N LYS A 523 -15.61 -11.57 8.46
CA LYS A 523 -16.76 -12.20 7.80
C LYS A 523 -17.93 -11.22 7.63
N LEU A 524 -18.24 -10.46 8.68
CA LEU A 524 -19.24 -9.40 8.62
C LEU A 524 -18.92 -8.37 7.51
N TRP A 525 -17.66 -7.95 7.39
CA TRP A 525 -17.25 -7.01 6.36
C TRP A 525 -17.31 -7.58 4.95
N GLN A 526 -17.03 -8.88 4.78
CA GLN A 526 -17.21 -9.58 3.51
C GLN A 526 -18.67 -9.69 3.11
N GLU A 527 -19.59 -9.81 4.07
CA GLU A 527 -21.04 -9.81 3.80
C GLU A 527 -21.58 -8.41 3.50
N TRP A 528 -21.23 -7.41 4.32
CA TRP A 528 -21.79 -6.06 4.23
C TRP A 528 -21.17 -5.26 3.09
N ALA A 529 -19.84 -5.28 2.95
CA ALA A 529 -19.09 -4.45 2.01
C ALA A 529 -18.02 -5.27 1.27
N PRO A 530 -18.41 -6.24 0.41
CA PRO A 530 -17.47 -7.14 -0.27
C PRO A 530 -16.60 -6.46 -1.32
N HIS A 531 -17.02 -5.32 -1.87
CA HIS A 531 -16.35 -4.67 -3.02
C HIS A 531 -15.53 -3.43 -2.63
N THR A 532 -15.41 -3.13 -1.34
CA THR A 532 -14.59 -2.01 -0.85
C THR A 532 -13.25 -2.54 -0.33
N GLY A 533 -12.92 -2.26 0.93
CA GLY A 533 -11.70 -2.69 1.61
C GLY A 533 -11.53 -1.91 2.90
N ALA A 534 -10.35 -1.97 3.48
CA ALA A 534 -10.03 -1.45 4.79
C ALA A 534 -8.85 -0.47 4.73
N TYR A 535 -8.80 0.47 5.67
CA TYR A 535 -7.68 1.39 5.75
C TYR A 535 -6.52 0.73 6.49
N MET A 536 -5.44 0.43 5.76
CA MET A 536 -4.31 -0.39 6.25
C MET A 536 -3.62 0.12 7.54
N ASN A 537 -3.77 1.40 7.89
CA ASN A 537 -3.16 1.95 9.11
C ASN A 537 -4.04 1.73 10.35
N GLU A 538 -5.33 1.46 10.18
CA GLU A 538 -6.32 1.31 11.25
C GLU A 538 -7.26 0.14 10.92
N ALA A 539 -6.67 -1.01 10.59
CA ALA A 539 -7.40 -2.23 10.23
C ALA A 539 -6.83 -3.44 10.99
N ASN A 540 -7.49 -4.58 10.85
CA ASN A 540 -7.02 -5.84 11.40
C ASN A 540 -5.70 -6.24 10.73
N PRO A 541 -4.57 -6.30 11.45
CA PRO A 541 -3.27 -6.62 10.86
C PRO A 541 -3.17 -8.07 10.38
N TYR A 542 -4.09 -8.94 10.82
CA TYR A 542 -4.15 -10.36 10.45
C TYR A 542 -5.28 -10.65 9.46
N ASN A 543 -5.76 -9.62 8.73
CA ASN A 543 -6.77 -9.79 7.69
C ASN A 543 -6.26 -10.79 6.61
N PRO A 544 -6.92 -11.95 6.41
CA PRO A 544 -6.48 -12.95 5.44
C PRO A 544 -6.63 -12.46 3.98
N SER A 545 -7.47 -11.45 3.76
CA SER A 545 -7.73 -10.79 2.48
C SER A 545 -6.95 -9.48 2.30
N PHE A 546 -5.91 -9.21 3.10
CA PHE A 546 -5.20 -7.93 3.11
C PHE A 546 -4.75 -7.44 1.72
N LYS A 547 -4.39 -8.35 0.79
CA LYS A 547 -4.00 -7.97 -0.58
C LYS A 547 -5.13 -7.19 -1.27
N LYS A 548 -6.34 -7.73 -1.19
CA LYS A 548 -7.55 -7.11 -1.70
C LYS A 548 -7.94 -5.90 -0.85
N ASP A 549 -8.00 -6.09 0.46
CA ASP A 549 -8.63 -5.11 1.33
C ASP A 549 -7.76 -3.87 1.57
N PHE A 550 -6.43 -3.96 1.48
CA PHE A 550 -5.53 -2.80 1.67
C PHE A 550 -5.07 -2.19 0.34
N TYR A 551 -4.98 -2.99 -0.73
CA TYR A 551 -4.38 -2.55 -2.00
C TYR A 551 -5.27 -2.74 -3.22
N GLY A 552 -6.26 -3.65 -3.16
CA GLY A 552 -7.21 -3.92 -4.24
C GLY A 552 -6.52 -4.24 -5.57
N ALA A 553 -7.03 -3.65 -6.65
CA ALA A 553 -6.50 -3.82 -8.00
C ALA A 553 -5.04 -3.32 -8.19
N PHE A 554 -4.48 -2.60 -7.21
CA PHE A 554 -3.13 -2.04 -7.30
C PHE A 554 -2.05 -2.94 -6.71
N TYR A 555 -2.40 -4.05 -6.05
CA TYR A 555 -1.44 -4.92 -5.38
C TYR A 555 -0.31 -5.40 -6.30
N ASP A 556 -0.62 -5.90 -7.49
CA ASP A 556 0.39 -6.45 -8.40
C ASP A 556 1.32 -5.37 -8.96
N ARG A 557 0.79 -4.16 -9.20
CA ARG A 557 1.61 -3.02 -9.62
C ARG A 557 2.52 -2.55 -8.49
N LEU A 558 2.00 -2.48 -7.26
CA LEU A 558 2.79 -2.18 -6.06
C LEU A 558 3.91 -3.20 -5.86
N LEU A 559 3.62 -4.48 -6.05
CA LEU A 559 4.61 -5.54 -5.98
C LEU A 559 5.69 -5.38 -7.06
N ALA A 560 5.31 -4.99 -8.28
CA ALA A 560 6.26 -4.70 -9.35
C ALA A 560 7.15 -3.49 -9.02
N VAL A 561 6.60 -2.41 -8.47
CA VAL A 561 7.40 -1.25 -8.00
C VAL A 561 8.35 -1.69 -6.89
N LYS A 562 7.88 -2.45 -5.91
CA LYS A 562 8.73 -2.98 -4.83
C LYS A 562 9.89 -3.83 -5.37
N ALA A 563 9.63 -4.69 -6.36
CA ALA A 563 10.66 -5.48 -7.02
C ALA A 563 11.67 -4.58 -7.79
N ASN A 564 11.20 -3.45 -8.33
CA ASN A 564 12.00 -2.48 -9.07
C ASN A 564 12.70 -1.43 -8.18
N MET A 565 12.37 -1.31 -6.90
CA MET A 565 13.10 -0.45 -5.94
C MET A 565 14.50 -0.98 -5.64
N GLY A 566 14.81 -2.18 -6.14
CA GLY A 566 16.17 -2.66 -6.34
C GLY A 566 16.61 -2.66 -7.80
N SER A 567 15.99 -2.00 -8.78
CA SER A 567 16.23 -2.27 -10.22
C SER A 567 17.64 -1.94 -10.71
N ALA A 568 18.32 -0.95 -10.13
CA ALA A 568 19.77 -0.82 -10.31
C ALA A 568 20.49 -2.08 -9.81
N SER A 569 20.05 -2.67 -8.68
CA SER A 569 20.49 -4.00 -8.22
C SER A 569 19.92 -5.17 -9.05
N ARG A 570 18.73 -5.10 -9.64
CA ARG A 570 18.18 -6.15 -10.51
C ARG A 570 18.97 -6.24 -11.79
N PHE A 571 19.38 -5.12 -12.39
CA PHE A 571 20.26 -5.13 -13.56
C PHE A 571 21.67 -5.56 -13.19
N VAL A 572 22.17 -5.16 -12.03
CA VAL A 572 23.47 -5.65 -11.53
C VAL A 572 23.41 -7.15 -11.21
N GLU A 573 22.38 -7.64 -10.54
CA GLU A 573 22.17 -9.05 -10.17
C GLU A 573 21.86 -9.90 -11.40
N LEU A 574 21.03 -9.40 -12.33
CA LEU A 574 20.80 -10.04 -13.61
C LEU A 574 22.10 -10.14 -14.40
N ALA A 575 22.84 -9.04 -14.55
CA ALA A 575 24.12 -9.05 -15.25
C ALA A 575 25.10 -10.01 -14.58
N LYS A 576 25.24 -9.99 -13.26
CA LYS A 576 26.06 -10.97 -12.51
C LYS A 576 25.61 -12.39 -12.75
N SER A 577 24.32 -12.67 -12.63
CA SER A 577 23.75 -14.00 -12.87
C SER A 577 24.01 -14.48 -14.28
N LEU A 578 23.84 -13.61 -15.29
CA LEU A 578 24.13 -13.92 -16.70
C LEU A 578 25.63 -14.10 -16.97
N ILE A 579 26.50 -13.37 -16.27
CA ILE A 579 27.96 -13.54 -16.34
C ILE A 579 28.37 -14.90 -15.72
N GLU A 580 27.80 -15.26 -14.59
CA GLU A 580 28.16 -16.47 -13.81
C GLU A 580 27.53 -17.75 -14.38
N HIS A 581 26.27 -17.70 -14.77
CA HIS A 581 25.47 -18.87 -15.11
C HIS A 581 25.03 -18.89 -16.58
N GLY A 582 25.23 -17.80 -17.32
CA GLY A 582 24.71 -17.65 -18.66
C GLY A 582 23.18 -17.46 -18.73
N PRO A 583 22.65 -17.08 -19.90
CA PRO A 583 21.22 -17.07 -20.16
C PRO A 583 20.64 -18.48 -20.28
N ARG A 584 19.32 -18.64 -20.08
CA ARG A 584 18.62 -19.94 -20.25
C ARG A 584 18.71 -20.45 -21.68
N LYS A 585 18.60 -19.51 -22.63
CA LYS A 585 18.66 -19.75 -24.07
C LYS A 585 19.02 -18.44 -24.75
N THR A 586 19.74 -18.52 -25.86
CA THR A 586 19.93 -17.41 -26.78
C THR A 586 19.61 -17.84 -28.20
N MET A 587 19.23 -16.87 -29.02
CA MET A 587 19.03 -17.07 -30.45
C MET A 587 19.29 -15.73 -31.13
N GLN A 588 20.10 -15.72 -32.19
CA GLN A 588 20.22 -14.51 -32.99
C GLN A 588 18.88 -14.16 -33.64
N THR A 589 18.61 -12.87 -33.74
CA THR A 589 17.42 -12.39 -34.42
C THR A 589 17.56 -12.68 -35.91
N SER A 590 16.62 -13.43 -36.48
CA SER A 590 16.51 -13.54 -37.94
C SER A 590 15.78 -12.34 -38.57
N ARG A 591 15.26 -11.44 -37.73
CA ARG A 591 14.45 -10.28 -38.08
C ARG A 591 15.19 -9.00 -37.70
N ARG A 592 14.96 -7.92 -38.45
CA ARG A 592 15.45 -6.57 -38.13
C ARG A 592 14.80 -6.09 -36.84
N ILE A 593 15.57 -5.50 -35.94
CA ILE A 593 15.12 -4.88 -34.70
C ILE A 593 15.35 -3.38 -34.79
N ARG A 594 14.34 -2.60 -34.43
CA ARG A 594 14.48 -1.15 -34.27
C ARG A 594 13.96 -0.70 -32.91
N ALA A 595 14.63 0.28 -32.32
CA ALA A 595 14.18 0.95 -31.11
C ALA A 595 14.08 2.45 -31.38
N VAL A 596 12.90 3.03 -31.13
CA VAL A 596 12.65 4.46 -31.24
C VAL A 596 12.35 5.01 -29.86
N HIS A 597 13.08 6.05 -29.47
CA HIS A 597 12.84 6.79 -28.23
C HIS A 597 13.12 8.27 -28.45
N ASN A 598 12.28 9.13 -27.87
CA ASN A 598 12.34 10.58 -28.03
C ASN A 598 12.41 10.99 -29.52
N HIS A 599 11.51 10.42 -30.33
CA HIS A 599 11.44 10.58 -31.78
C HIS A 599 12.72 10.20 -32.56
N THR A 600 13.68 9.53 -31.92
CA THR A 600 14.98 9.15 -32.50
C THR A 600 15.04 7.64 -32.65
N THR A 601 15.45 7.15 -33.83
CA THR A 601 15.82 5.74 -33.97
C THR A 601 17.21 5.54 -33.36
N ILE A 602 17.26 4.88 -32.20
CA ILE A 602 18.50 4.67 -31.43
C ILE A 602 19.13 3.29 -31.65
N VAL A 603 18.37 2.37 -32.22
CA VAL A 603 18.80 1.04 -32.62
C VAL A 603 18.14 0.71 -33.95
N ASP A 604 18.91 0.18 -34.88
CA ASP A 604 18.44 -0.34 -36.15
C ASP A 604 19.42 -1.42 -36.64
N THR A 605 19.08 -2.69 -36.40
CA THR A 605 20.02 -3.80 -36.56
C THR A 605 19.36 -5.12 -36.96
N THR A 606 20.05 -5.95 -37.73
CA THR A 606 19.72 -7.36 -37.97
C THR A 606 20.60 -8.32 -37.15
N HIS A 607 21.50 -7.79 -36.33
CA HIS A 607 22.48 -8.54 -35.53
C HIS A 607 22.07 -8.65 -34.06
N GLY A 608 20.81 -8.38 -33.73
CA GLY A 608 20.29 -8.55 -32.39
C GLY A 608 20.29 -10.01 -31.92
N ALA A 609 19.99 -10.20 -30.65
CA ALA A 609 19.77 -11.53 -30.08
C ALA A 609 18.52 -11.53 -29.19
N TYR A 610 17.72 -12.57 -29.31
CA TYR A 610 16.75 -12.95 -28.30
C TYR A 610 17.46 -13.70 -27.18
N VAL A 611 17.35 -13.19 -25.96
CA VAL A 611 17.97 -13.75 -24.76
C VAL A 611 16.89 -14.08 -23.75
N TRP A 612 16.76 -15.36 -23.41
CA TRP A 612 15.85 -15.81 -22.35
C TRP A 612 16.58 -15.70 -21.01
N GLU A 613 16.33 -14.58 -20.32
CA GLU A 613 16.73 -14.36 -18.93
C GLU A 613 15.96 -15.29 -17.97
N HIS A 614 14.82 -15.82 -18.42
CA HIS A 614 13.93 -16.77 -17.75
C HIS A 614 13.14 -17.60 -18.78
N ASP A 615 12.40 -18.62 -18.34
CA ASP A 615 11.72 -19.57 -19.25
C ASP A 615 10.45 -19.03 -19.93
N SER A 616 9.94 -17.85 -19.55
CA SER A 616 8.63 -17.39 -20.02
C SER A 616 8.60 -16.71 -21.39
N PHE A 617 9.60 -15.89 -21.71
CA PHE A 617 9.74 -15.13 -22.96
C PHE A 617 11.15 -14.54 -23.07
N PRO A 618 11.63 -14.15 -24.27
CA PRO A 618 12.93 -13.52 -24.44
C PRO A 618 12.92 -12.00 -24.20
N THR A 619 14.10 -11.44 -24.00
CA THR A 619 14.41 -10.01 -24.10
C THR A 619 15.31 -9.78 -25.31
N ILE A 620 15.26 -8.58 -25.91
CA ILE A 620 16.11 -8.22 -27.05
C ILE A 620 17.40 -7.57 -26.55
N TYR A 621 18.53 -8.12 -27.00
CA TYR A 621 19.87 -7.58 -26.80
C TYR A 621 20.40 -7.13 -28.16
N VAL A 622 21.15 -6.05 -28.20
CA VAL A 622 21.67 -5.48 -29.47
C VAL A 622 23.15 -5.21 -29.36
N PRO A 623 23.94 -5.35 -30.42
CA PRO A 623 25.37 -5.03 -30.36
C PRO A 623 25.60 -3.57 -29.95
N ALA A 624 26.63 -3.31 -29.14
CA ALA A 624 26.94 -1.96 -28.69
C ALA A 624 27.21 -1.00 -29.86
N VAL A 625 27.85 -1.50 -30.92
CA VAL A 625 28.14 -0.77 -32.16
C VAL A 625 26.88 -0.36 -32.94
N ASP A 626 25.76 -1.05 -32.73
CA ASP A 626 24.50 -0.80 -33.44
C ASP A 626 23.58 0.18 -32.70
N VAL A 627 23.99 0.63 -31.51
CA VAL A 627 23.39 1.80 -30.85
C VAL A 627 23.85 3.06 -31.59
N LYS A 628 22.93 3.65 -32.36
CA LYS A 628 23.18 4.83 -33.21
C LYS A 628 22.40 6.02 -32.67
N ASN A 629 22.84 7.24 -32.95
CA ASN A 629 22.17 8.47 -32.52
C ASN A 629 21.94 8.61 -31.00
N ALA A 630 22.60 7.78 -30.20
CA ALA A 630 22.62 7.83 -28.75
C ALA A 630 24.02 7.45 -28.28
N LYS A 631 24.49 8.13 -27.23
CA LYS A 631 25.77 7.80 -26.59
C LYS A 631 25.53 6.79 -25.48
N LEU A 632 26.14 5.61 -25.59
CA LEU A 632 26.24 4.66 -24.48
C LEU A 632 27.29 5.16 -23.47
N VAL A 633 26.85 5.41 -22.24
CA VAL A 633 27.69 5.94 -21.15
C VAL A 633 27.64 4.99 -19.97
N ASP A 634 28.73 4.25 -19.77
CA ASP A 634 28.90 3.38 -18.61
C ASP A 634 28.98 4.23 -17.33
N LYS A 635 28.22 3.81 -16.31
CA LYS A 635 28.11 4.50 -15.01
C LYS A 635 28.73 3.69 -13.89
N THR A 636 28.55 2.37 -13.91
CA THR A 636 29.00 1.49 -12.83
C THR A 636 29.41 0.14 -13.38
N ASN A 637 30.70 -0.17 -13.30
CA ASN A 637 31.23 -1.46 -13.74
C ASN A 637 30.75 -2.59 -12.82
N ILE A 638 30.58 -3.76 -13.42
CA ILE A 638 30.14 -4.99 -12.80
C ILE A 638 31.27 -6.00 -12.96
N SER A 639 31.88 -6.34 -11.82
CA SER A 639 32.96 -7.31 -11.75
C SER A 639 32.47 -8.64 -11.17
N VAL A 640 32.90 -9.74 -11.78
CA VAL A 640 32.80 -11.10 -11.26
C VAL A 640 34.22 -11.67 -11.27
N GLU A 641 34.66 -12.28 -10.17
CA GLU A 641 36.04 -12.79 -9.99
C GLU A 641 37.12 -11.71 -10.28
N LEU A 642 36.90 -10.47 -9.82
CA LEU A 642 37.80 -9.31 -10.01
C LEU A 642 38.01 -8.86 -11.47
N LYS A 643 37.29 -9.43 -12.44
CA LYS A 643 37.30 -8.98 -13.83
C LYS A 643 36.02 -8.20 -14.14
N GLU A 644 36.16 -6.98 -14.66
CA GLU A 644 35.03 -6.20 -15.16
C GLU A 644 34.54 -6.80 -16.47
N ARG A 645 33.25 -7.16 -16.51
CA ARG A 645 32.66 -7.88 -17.65
C ARG A 645 31.39 -7.21 -18.19
N ALA A 646 30.80 -6.30 -17.42
CA ALA A 646 29.68 -5.49 -17.84
C ALA A 646 29.69 -4.15 -17.08
N ALA A 647 28.80 -3.23 -17.45
CA ALA A 647 28.50 -2.04 -16.69
C ALA A 647 27.00 -1.74 -16.72
N ILE A 648 26.49 -1.15 -15.64
CA ILE A 648 25.27 -0.36 -15.71
C ILE A 648 25.59 0.90 -16.49
N ALA A 649 24.83 1.14 -17.54
CA ALA A 649 25.01 2.21 -18.49
C ALA A 649 23.75 3.06 -18.62
N GLN A 650 23.90 4.17 -19.33
CA GLN A 650 22.83 5.08 -19.72
C GLN A 650 22.99 5.38 -21.21
N LEU A 651 21.89 5.40 -21.96
CA LEU A 651 21.89 5.96 -23.31
C LEU A 651 21.52 7.44 -23.23
N VAL A 652 22.35 8.29 -23.83
CA VAL A 652 22.12 9.74 -23.89
C VAL A 652 21.84 10.11 -25.35
N ILE A 653 20.60 10.53 -25.62
CA ILE A 653 20.15 10.97 -26.93
C ILE A 653 20.30 12.49 -26.98
N PRO A 654 21.20 13.04 -27.81
CA PRO A 654 21.44 14.47 -27.86
C PRO A 654 20.22 15.23 -28.40
N ALA A 655 20.11 16.51 -28.02
CA ALA A 655 19.10 17.40 -28.57
C ALA A 655 19.32 17.58 -30.09
N HIS A 656 18.24 17.52 -30.86
CA HIS A 656 18.22 17.74 -32.32
C HIS A 656 16.81 18.17 -32.75
N ASP A 657 16.69 18.92 -33.84
CA ASP A 657 15.39 19.28 -34.47
C ASP A 657 14.30 19.79 -33.53
N GLY A 658 14.67 20.61 -32.54
CA GLY A 658 13.73 21.16 -31.53
C GLY A 658 13.31 20.17 -30.43
N ILE A 659 13.79 18.93 -30.49
CA ILE A 659 13.64 17.89 -29.47
C ILE A 659 14.75 18.04 -28.43
N LYS A 660 14.39 18.05 -27.14
CA LYS A 660 15.34 18.15 -26.03
C LYS A 660 16.11 16.84 -25.85
N GLU A 661 17.29 16.92 -25.23
CA GLU A 661 18.05 15.74 -24.80
C GLU A 661 17.17 14.79 -23.99
N ALA A 662 17.29 13.49 -24.27
CA ALA A 662 16.64 12.42 -23.52
C ALA A 662 17.66 11.40 -23.02
N LYS A 663 17.30 10.71 -21.94
CA LYS A 663 18.15 9.70 -21.30
C LYS A 663 17.34 8.44 -21.08
N VAL A 664 17.95 7.30 -21.44
CA VAL A 664 17.44 5.98 -21.13
C VAL A 664 18.35 5.38 -20.07
N ASP A 665 17.83 5.28 -18.86
CA ASP A 665 18.44 4.55 -17.75
C ASP A 665 18.09 3.04 -17.84
N ASN A 666 18.68 2.23 -16.96
CA ASN A 666 18.45 0.77 -16.89
C ASN A 666 18.96 0.01 -18.13
N VAL A 667 20.17 0.36 -18.54
CA VAL A 667 20.90 -0.31 -19.62
C VAL A 667 22.04 -1.11 -19.01
N VAL A 668 22.27 -2.32 -19.51
CA VAL A 668 23.47 -3.10 -19.19
C VAL A 668 24.31 -3.21 -20.45
N HIS A 669 25.56 -2.77 -20.38
CA HIS A 669 26.55 -2.94 -21.42
C HIS A 669 27.46 -4.10 -21.04
N PHE A 670 27.40 -5.21 -21.77
CA PHE A 670 28.33 -6.32 -21.59
C PHE A 670 29.57 -6.07 -22.45
N PHE A 671 30.74 -6.13 -21.83
CA PHE A 671 32.00 -5.84 -22.52
C PHE A 671 32.41 -6.97 -23.45
N GLN A 672 33.36 -6.68 -24.33
CA GLN A 672 33.94 -7.68 -25.20
C GLN A 672 34.73 -8.71 -24.38
N ASP A 673 34.15 -9.90 -24.21
CA ASP A 673 34.75 -11.02 -23.50
C ASP A 673 34.20 -12.34 -24.05
N VAL A 674 35.08 -13.13 -24.69
CA VAL A 674 34.73 -14.41 -25.33
C VAL A 674 34.03 -15.40 -24.38
N THR A 675 34.26 -15.28 -23.07
CA THR A 675 33.65 -16.16 -22.07
C THR A 675 32.16 -15.84 -21.82
N LEU A 676 31.67 -14.69 -22.25
CA LEU A 676 30.25 -14.31 -22.16
C LEU A 676 29.42 -14.89 -23.30
N GLY A 677 30.04 -15.56 -24.28
CA GLY A 677 29.37 -16.17 -25.41
C GLY A 677 28.51 -15.16 -26.18
N ALA A 678 27.21 -15.46 -26.31
CA ALA A 678 26.25 -14.63 -27.04
C ALA A 678 25.98 -13.25 -26.41
N LEU A 679 26.49 -12.97 -25.20
CA LEU A 679 26.36 -11.66 -24.55
C LEU A 679 27.57 -10.74 -24.77
N SER A 680 28.67 -11.24 -25.36
CA SER A 680 29.87 -10.45 -25.59
C SER A 680 29.58 -9.24 -26.50
N ASP A 681 29.94 -8.04 -26.06
CA ASP A 681 29.73 -6.76 -26.78
C ASP A 681 28.24 -6.44 -27.05
N MET A 682 27.34 -6.93 -26.19
CA MET A 682 25.89 -6.70 -26.30
C MET A 682 25.39 -5.70 -25.27
N VAL A 683 24.37 -4.95 -25.66
CA VAL A 683 23.65 -3.99 -24.85
C VAL A 683 22.24 -4.50 -24.60
N ARG A 684 21.91 -4.64 -23.32
CA ARG A 684 20.58 -4.95 -22.83
C ARG A 684 19.90 -3.65 -22.45
N ILE A 685 18.83 -3.31 -23.17
CA ILE A 685 18.03 -2.12 -22.89
C ILE A 685 16.72 -2.57 -22.23
N GLU A 686 16.28 -1.88 -21.17
CA GLU A 686 14.97 -2.17 -20.58
C GLU A 686 13.85 -1.94 -21.58
N PHE A 687 13.08 -2.99 -21.86
CA PHE A 687 12.08 -2.95 -22.94
C PHE A 687 11.10 -1.79 -22.77
N ARG A 688 10.71 -1.50 -21.51
CA ARG A 688 9.76 -0.44 -21.16
C ARG A 688 10.35 0.97 -21.11
N SER A 689 11.67 1.12 -21.18
CA SER A 689 12.32 2.44 -21.18
C SER A 689 12.44 3.05 -22.58
N ILE A 690 12.03 2.32 -23.61
CA ILE A 690 11.96 2.76 -25.00
C ILE A 690 10.50 3.06 -25.36
N ASP A 691 10.27 4.12 -26.14
CA ASP A 691 8.91 4.53 -26.51
C ASP A 691 8.23 3.49 -27.40
N GLN A 692 8.98 2.96 -28.38
CA GLN A 692 8.49 1.94 -29.29
C GLN A 692 9.63 1.04 -29.78
N TRP A 693 9.43 -0.26 -29.62
CA TRP A 693 10.23 -1.29 -30.30
C TRP A 693 9.54 -1.73 -31.58
N PHE A 694 10.32 -2.12 -32.57
CA PHE A 694 9.84 -2.75 -33.79
C PHE A 694 10.64 -4.01 -34.06
N GLU A 695 9.95 -4.99 -34.61
CA GLU A 695 10.55 -6.14 -35.26
C GLU A 695 10.07 -6.13 -36.71
N GLU A 696 11.03 -6.09 -37.62
CA GLU A 696 10.86 -5.46 -38.93
C GLU A 696 10.32 -4.03 -38.76
N ASP A 697 9.15 -3.77 -39.35
CA ASP A 697 8.42 -2.51 -39.19
C ASP A 697 7.14 -2.68 -38.35
N GLU A 698 6.94 -3.86 -37.74
CA GLU A 698 5.79 -4.13 -36.89
C GLU A 698 6.09 -3.70 -35.44
N PRO A 699 5.26 -2.85 -34.82
CA PRO A 699 5.46 -2.41 -33.44
C PRO A 699 5.30 -3.57 -32.46
N ILE A 700 6.30 -3.73 -31.58
CA ILE A 700 6.23 -4.63 -30.42
C ILE A 700 6.01 -3.80 -29.15
N PHE A 701 5.15 -4.30 -28.27
CA PHE A 701 4.77 -3.63 -27.04
C PHE A 701 4.78 -4.64 -25.88
N VAL A 702 4.85 -4.15 -24.64
CA VAL A 702 4.97 -4.93 -23.39
C VAL A 702 6.31 -5.63 -23.20
N HIS A 703 6.66 -6.57 -24.07
CA HIS A 703 7.92 -7.33 -24.08
C HIS A 703 8.15 -7.94 -25.48
N ALA A 704 9.36 -8.43 -25.76
CA ALA A 704 9.68 -9.05 -27.04
C ALA A 704 8.82 -10.31 -27.30
N LYS A 705 8.42 -10.53 -28.55
CA LYS A 705 7.72 -11.75 -28.94
C LYS A 705 8.69 -12.94 -28.89
N ASP A 706 8.20 -14.07 -28.42
CA ASP A 706 8.92 -15.33 -28.48
C ASP A 706 8.81 -15.88 -29.92
N PRO A 707 9.93 -16.08 -30.63
CA PRO A 707 9.95 -16.51 -32.02
C PRO A 707 9.43 -17.93 -32.23
N PHE A 708 9.21 -18.72 -31.17
CA PHE A 708 8.60 -20.05 -31.23
C PHE A 708 7.10 -20.03 -30.90
N LYS A 709 6.59 -18.90 -30.40
CA LYS A 709 5.19 -18.75 -30.07
C LYS A 709 4.38 -18.44 -31.31
N ARG A 710 3.31 -19.20 -31.52
CA ARG A 710 2.37 -19.05 -32.65
C ARG A 710 0.97 -18.87 -32.11
N VAL A 711 0.18 -18.10 -32.86
CA VAL A 711 -1.25 -17.92 -32.65
C VAL A 711 -1.92 -18.29 -33.97
N ASP A 712 -2.71 -19.37 -33.94
CA ASP A 712 -3.53 -19.79 -35.06
C ASP A 712 -5.00 -19.57 -34.70
N ILE A 713 -5.75 -18.93 -35.59
CA ILE A 713 -7.17 -18.63 -35.38
C ILE A 713 -7.96 -19.32 -36.49
N LEU A 714 -8.74 -20.32 -36.12
CA LEU A 714 -9.50 -21.15 -37.05
C LEU A 714 -10.99 -20.90 -36.89
N HIS A 715 -11.66 -20.62 -37.99
CA HIS A 715 -13.13 -20.61 -38.00
C HIS A 715 -13.65 -22.03 -37.81
N SER A 716 -14.69 -22.16 -36.98
CA SER A 716 -15.32 -23.44 -36.65
C SER A 716 -16.83 -23.28 -36.62
N THR A 717 -17.54 -24.25 -37.20
CA THR A 717 -19.01 -24.36 -37.15
C THR A 717 -19.49 -25.33 -36.07
N ARG A 718 -18.60 -25.75 -35.17
CA ARG A 718 -18.93 -26.60 -34.03
C ARG A 718 -19.81 -25.81 -33.06
N PRO A 719 -21.03 -26.27 -32.73
CA PRO A 719 -21.90 -25.55 -31.81
C PRO A 719 -21.27 -25.48 -30.41
N ILE A 720 -21.31 -24.28 -29.83
CA ILE A 720 -20.72 -23.99 -28.52
C ILE A 720 -21.73 -23.29 -27.63
N GLU A 721 -21.78 -23.72 -26.38
CA GLU A 721 -22.58 -23.13 -25.31
C GLU A 721 -21.69 -22.85 -24.10
N VAL A 722 -21.84 -21.67 -23.52
CA VAL A 722 -21.09 -21.25 -22.32
C VAL A 722 -22.07 -21.06 -21.17
N LYS A 723 -21.83 -21.77 -20.06
CA LYS A 723 -22.61 -21.62 -18.82
C LYS A 723 -21.77 -21.01 -17.71
N VAL A 724 -22.38 -20.07 -16.99
CA VAL A 724 -21.83 -19.46 -15.78
C VAL A 724 -22.81 -19.74 -14.65
N ASN A 725 -22.33 -20.42 -13.61
CA ASN A 725 -23.15 -20.79 -12.46
C ASN A 725 -24.45 -21.54 -12.85
N GLY A 726 -24.34 -22.47 -13.81
CA GLY A 726 -25.47 -23.27 -14.32
C GLY A 726 -26.38 -22.56 -15.34
N ARG A 727 -26.31 -21.24 -15.48
CA ARG A 727 -27.09 -20.48 -16.48
C ARG A 727 -26.30 -20.33 -17.78
N THR A 728 -26.95 -20.60 -18.91
CA THR A 728 -26.40 -20.32 -20.24
C THR A 728 -26.29 -18.82 -20.46
N VAL A 729 -25.08 -18.33 -20.72
CA VAL A 729 -24.80 -16.91 -20.97
C VAL A 729 -24.40 -16.63 -22.40
N ALA A 730 -23.95 -17.64 -23.15
CA ALA A 730 -23.67 -17.51 -24.56
C ALA A 730 -23.94 -18.81 -25.31
N LYS A 731 -24.43 -18.71 -26.56
CA LYS A 731 -24.61 -19.85 -27.46
C LYS A 731 -24.35 -19.42 -28.90
N ALA A 732 -23.49 -20.14 -29.60
CA ALA A 732 -23.16 -19.85 -30.99
C ALA A 732 -23.08 -21.14 -31.83
N THR A 733 -23.47 -21.05 -33.10
CA THR A 733 -23.30 -22.12 -34.11
C THR A 733 -22.00 -21.97 -34.89
N SER A 734 -21.27 -20.88 -34.67
CA SER A 734 -19.95 -20.64 -35.26
C SER A 734 -19.09 -19.82 -34.30
N SER A 735 -17.79 -20.10 -34.26
CA SER A 735 -16.83 -19.37 -33.43
C SER A 735 -15.43 -19.37 -34.05
N MET A 736 -14.55 -18.51 -33.52
CA MET A 736 -13.13 -18.52 -33.83
C MET A 736 -12.38 -19.27 -32.72
N HIS A 737 -11.74 -20.38 -33.06
CA HIS A 737 -10.91 -21.15 -32.16
C HIS A 737 -9.48 -20.62 -32.24
N LEU A 738 -9.03 -19.97 -31.16
CA LEU A 738 -7.66 -19.47 -31.05
C LEU A 738 -6.80 -20.53 -30.34
N LEU A 739 -5.81 -21.04 -31.06
CA LEU A 739 -4.77 -21.93 -30.58
C LEU A 739 -3.51 -21.09 -30.35
N GLU A 740 -2.93 -21.18 -29.16
CA GLU A 740 -1.71 -20.45 -28.81
C GLU A 740 -0.73 -21.41 -28.15
N THR A 741 0.54 -21.34 -28.55
CA THR A 741 1.59 -22.23 -28.02
C THR A 741 1.59 -22.25 -26.49
N GLY A 742 1.41 -23.44 -25.92
CA GLY A 742 1.43 -23.69 -24.47
C GLY A 742 0.17 -23.27 -23.71
N LEU A 743 -0.91 -22.88 -24.39
CA LEU A 743 -2.19 -22.52 -23.76
C LEU A 743 -3.36 -23.36 -24.30
N PRO A 744 -4.42 -23.56 -23.49
CA PRO A 744 -5.62 -24.22 -23.97
C PRO A 744 -6.32 -23.37 -25.05
N THR A 745 -7.03 -24.04 -25.96
CA THR A 745 -7.82 -23.40 -27.01
C THR A 745 -8.82 -22.42 -26.39
N ARG A 746 -8.85 -21.20 -26.95
CA ARG A 746 -9.78 -20.14 -26.55
C ARG A 746 -10.84 -19.95 -27.62
N TYR A 747 -12.10 -19.96 -27.21
CA TYR A 747 -13.24 -19.85 -28.11
C TYR A 747 -13.74 -18.41 -28.13
N TYR A 748 -13.59 -17.74 -29.27
CA TYR A 748 -14.05 -16.38 -29.49
C TYR A 748 -15.39 -16.39 -30.20
N LEU A 749 -16.38 -15.81 -29.55
CA LEU A 749 -17.78 -15.79 -29.97
C LEU A 749 -18.15 -14.38 -30.46
N PRO A 750 -19.08 -14.26 -31.42
CA PRO A 750 -19.71 -12.98 -31.71
C PRO A 750 -20.34 -12.41 -30.45
N LEU A 751 -20.20 -11.10 -30.21
CA LEU A 751 -20.83 -10.47 -29.04
C LEU A 751 -22.34 -10.68 -29.02
N SER A 752 -22.99 -10.73 -30.20
CA SER A 752 -24.43 -11.02 -30.36
C SER A 752 -24.84 -12.43 -29.90
N ALA A 753 -23.89 -13.37 -29.77
CA ALA A 753 -24.14 -14.71 -29.24
C ALA A 753 -24.19 -14.75 -27.71
N VAL A 754 -23.87 -13.63 -27.04
CA VAL A 754 -23.89 -13.49 -25.58
C VAL A 754 -25.17 -12.77 -25.15
N ASP A 755 -25.81 -13.29 -24.10
CA ASP A 755 -26.94 -12.64 -23.44
C ASP A 755 -26.50 -11.25 -22.92
N GLN A 756 -26.95 -10.20 -23.61
CA GLN A 756 -26.55 -8.84 -23.30
C GLN A 756 -27.08 -8.36 -21.94
N THR A 757 -28.14 -8.99 -21.43
CA THR A 757 -28.76 -8.60 -20.15
C THR A 757 -27.89 -8.93 -18.94
N VAL A 758 -26.93 -9.86 -19.12
CA VAL A 758 -25.98 -10.24 -18.07
C VAL A 758 -24.64 -9.52 -18.19
N LEU A 759 -24.39 -8.72 -19.23
CA LEU A 759 -23.11 -8.04 -19.42
C LEU A 759 -23.06 -6.68 -18.71
N SER A 760 -21.94 -6.40 -18.05
CA SER A 760 -21.61 -5.08 -17.51
C SER A 760 -20.16 -4.72 -17.83
N LYS A 761 -19.89 -3.50 -18.28
CA LYS A 761 -18.55 -3.10 -18.74
C LYS A 761 -17.57 -3.03 -17.56
N SER A 762 -16.37 -3.60 -17.72
CA SER A 762 -15.29 -3.47 -16.75
C SER A 762 -14.30 -2.37 -17.16
N PRO A 763 -13.74 -1.60 -16.21
CA PRO A 763 -12.68 -0.63 -16.48
C PRO A 763 -11.30 -1.29 -16.66
N VAL A 764 -11.16 -2.59 -16.39
CA VAL A 764 -9.89 -3.32 -16.49
C VAL A 764 -9.45 -3.39 -17.95
N ARG A 765 -8.16 -3.18 -18.18
CA ARG A 765 -7.47 -3.40 -19.45
C ARG A 765 -6.21 -4.19 -19.21
N SER A 766 -5.85 -5.07 -20.13
CA SER A 766 -4.59 -5.82 -20.11
C SER A 766 -3.93 -5.76 -21.49
N LYS A 767 -2.61 -5.95 -21.57
CA LYS A 767 -1.88 -5.92 -22.83
C LYS A 767 -1.15 -7.24 -23.06
N CYS A 768 -1.21 -7.73 -24.30
CA CYS A 768 -0.52 -8.94 -24.74
C CYS A 768 0.22 -8.64 -26.05
N PRO A 769 1.54 -8.93 -26.17
CA PRO A 769 2.30 -8.63 -27.39
C PRO A 769 1.78 -9.36 -28.63
N TYR A 770 1.08 -10.49 -28.45
CA TYR A 770 0.59 -11.31 -29.56
C TYR A 770 -0.82 -10.94 -30.02
N LYS A 771 -1.62 -10.28 -29.16
CA LYS A 771 -3.06 -10.08 -29.40
C LYS A 771 -3.51 -8.63 -29.29
N GLY A 772 -2.73 -7.75 -28.67
CA GLY A 772 -3.11 -6.35 -28.45
C GLY A 772 -3.60 -6.06 -27.03
N GLU A 773 -4.37 -4.99 -26.90
CA GLU A 773 -4.98 -4.58 -25.64
C GLU A 773 -6.38 -5.23 -25.50
N ALA A 774 -6.56 -5.97 -24.41
CA ALA A 774 -7.84 -6.57 -24.05
C ALA A 774 -8.67 -5.63 -23.17
N GLU A 775 -9.95 -5.55 -23.47
CA GLU A 775 -11.00 -4.97 -22.62
C GLU A 775 -11.86 -6.09 -22.05
N TYR A 776 -12.58 -5.80 -20.95
CA TYR A 776 -13.29 -6.81 -20.20
C TYR A 776 -14.76 -6.44 -19.97
N TYR A 777 -15.61 -7.47 -19.88
CA TYR A 777 -16.95 -7.40 -19.30
C TYR A 777 -17.04 -8.29 -18.05
N ASN A 778 -17.84 -7.84 -17.11
CA ASN A 778 -18.35 -8.63 -16.00
C ASN A 778 -19.62 -9.37 -16.45
N ILE A 779 -19.92 -10.50 -15.81
CA ILE A 779 -21.20 -11.20 -15.94
C ILE A 779 -22.00 -10.99 -14.65
N VAL A 780 -23.25 -10.54 -14.76
CA VAL A 780 -24.16 -10.30 -13.63
C VAL A 780 -25.36 -11.23 -13.75
N ILE A 781 -25.47 -12.18 -12.83
CA ILE A 781 -26.56 -13.16 -12.78
C ILE A 781 -27.14 -13.13 -11.37
N ASP A 782 -28.45 -12.91 -11.25
CA ASP A 782 -29.19 -12.92 -9.98
C ASP A 782 -28.55 -12.05 -8.88
N GLY A 783 -28.06 -10.86 -9.28
CA GLY A 783 -27.38 -9.92 -8.38
C GLY A 783 -25.93 -10.27 -8.02
N LYS A 784 -25.41 -11.43 -8.45
CA LYS A 784 -24.01 -11.84 -8.30
C LYS A 784 -23.20 -11.38 -9.51
N THR A 785 -22.11 -10.65 -9.26
CA THR A 785 -21.19 -10.18 -10.30
C THR A 785 -19.96 -11.09 -10.37
N PHE A 786 -19.68 -11.63 -11.56
CA PHE A 786 -18.47 -12.35 -11.90
C PHE A 786 -17.55 -11.40 -12.68
N GLU A 787 -16.57 -10.83 -11.97
CA GLU A 787 -15.73 -9.75 -12.50
C GLU A 787 -14.76 -10.24 -13.57
N ASN A 788 -14.59 -9.44 -14.63
CA ASN A 788 -13.60 -9.64 -15.71
C ASN A 788 -13.66 -11.04 -16.36
N LEU A 789 -14.84 -11.67 -16.34
CA LEU A 789 -15.00 -13.05 -16.79
C LEU A 789 -14.94 -13.17 -18.32
N VAL A 790 -15.31 -12.09 -19.01
CA VAL A 790 -15.32 -12.01 -20.48
C VAL A 790 -14.27 -10.98 -20.91
N TRP A 791 -13.44 -11.32 -21.88
CA TRP A 791 -12.53 -10.35 -22.50
C TRP A 791 -12.68 -10.32 -24.01
N TYR A 792 -12.26 -9.22 -24.60
CA TYR A 792 -12.27 -9.00 -26.04
C TYR A 792 -11.18 -8.02 -26.45
N TYR A 793 -10.84 -8.02 -27.73
CA TYR A 793 -9.86 -7.10 -28.31
C TYR A 793 -10.58 -6.22 -29.31
N ASN A 794 -10.64 -4.91 -29.05
CA ASN A 794 -11.27 -3.98 -29.99
C ASN A 794 -10.37 -3.76 -31.22
N HIS A 795 -9.07 -3.65 -30.97
CA HIS A 795 -8.02 -3.47 -31.98
C HIS A 795 -6.91 -4.48 -31.73
N PRO A 796 -7.11 -5.77 -32.08
CA PRO A 796 -6.06 -6.75 -31.94
C PRO A 796 -4.90 -6.47 -32.89
N THR A 797 -3.76 -7.12 -32.66
CA THR A 797 -2.64 -7.18 -33.61
C THR A 797 -3.08 -7.79 -34.93
N LEU A 798 -2.33 -7.54 -36.01
CA LEU A 798 -2.62 -8.10 -37.33
C LEU A 798 -2.73 -9.64 -37.30
N GLU A 799 -1.79 -10.30 -36.62
CA GLU A 799 -1.79 -11.77 -36.41
C GLU A 799 -3.06 -12.28 -35.72
N SER A 800 -3.73 -11.42 -34.95
CA SER A 800 -4.96 -11.74 -34.22
C SER A 800 -6.20 -11.02 -34.77
N ALA A 801 -6.15 -10.48 -36.00
CA ALA A 801 -7.24 -9.69 -36.57
C ALA A 801 -8.58 -10.44 -36.62
N ALA A 802 -8.54 -11.76 -36.81
CA ALA A 802 -9.73 -12.61 -36.89
C ALA A 802 -10.59 -12.65 -35.60
N ILE A 803 -10.04 -12.26 -34.45
CA ILE A 803 -10.78 -12.17 -33.19
C ILE A 803 -11.22 -10.74 -32.84
N ALA A 804 -11.08 -9.79 -33.75
CA ALA A 804 -11.47 -8.41 -33.51
C ALA A 804 -12.95 -8.32 -33.09
N ARG A 805 -13.18 -7.71 -31.92
CA ARG A 805 -14.50 -7.49 -31.30
C ARG A 805 -15.28 -8.77 -30.98
N LEU A 806 -14.66 -9.94 -31.09
CA LEU A 806 -15.19 -11.19 -30.57
C LEU A 806 -14.86 -11.30 -29.07
N VAL A 807 -15.74 -11.97 -28.34
CA VAL A 807 -15.62 -12.14 -26.88
C VAL A 807 -15.20 -13.55 -26.53
N CYS A 808 -14.40 -13.69 -25.49
CA CYS A 808 -13.94 -14.99 -24.99
C CYS A 808 -14.12 -15.07 -23.47
N PHE A 809 -14.24 -16.29 -22.96
CA PHE A 809 -14.42 -16.61 -21.55
C PHE A 809 -13.25 -17.45 -21.06
N TYR A 810 -12.94 -17.37 -19.76
CA TYR A 810 -11.91 -18.21 -19.16
C TYR A 810 -12.48 -19.62 -19.01
N ASN A 811 -12.03 -20.58 -19.84
CA ASN A 811 -12.40 -21.99 -19.76
C ASN A 811 -12.28 -22.55 -18.32
N GLU A 812 -11.35 -22.00 -17.54
CA GLU A 812 -11.10 -22.38 -16.15
C GLU A 812 -12.24 -21.99 -15.19
N LYS A 813 -13.03 -21.00 -15.57
CA LYS A 813 -14.03 -20.32 -14.71
C LYS A 813 -15.46 -20.52 -15.17
N VAL A 814 -15.67 -21.12 -16.34
CA VAL A 814 -16.98 -21.34 -16.95
C VAL A 814 -17.10 -22.78 -17.43
N ASP A 815 -18.32 -23.25 -17.62
CA ASP A 815 -18.56 -24.52 -18.28
C ASP A 815 -18.71 -24.27 -19.78
N ILE A 816 -17.81 -24.88 -20.57
CA ILE A 816 -17.87 -24.83 -22.03
C ILE A 816 -18.42 -26.17 -22.51
N ILE A 817 -19.50 -26.12 -23.29
CA ILE A 817 -20.10 -27.28 -23.93
C ILE A 817 -19.87 -27.12 -25.42
N LEU A 818 -19.08 -28.00 -26.02
CA LEU A 818 -18.72 -27.97 -27.45
C LEU A 818 -19.23 -29.26 -28.08
N ASP A 819 -19.99 -29.17 -29.18
CA ASP A 819 -20.71 -30.31 -29.79
C ASP A 819 -21.66 -31.04 -28.83
N GLY A 820 -22.19 -30.34 -27.83
CA GLY A 820 -23.02 -30.95 -26.78
C GLY A 820 -22.23 -31.64 -25.67
N GLU A 821 -20.90 -31.70 -25.76
CA GLU A 821 -20.04 -32.31 -24.74
C GLU A 821 -19.41 -31.26 -23.82
N LEU A 822 -19.54 -31.45 -22.51
CA LEU A 822 -18.91 -30.61 -21.50
C LEU A 822 -17.38 -30.80 -21.55
N GLN A 823 -16.67 -29.71 -21.78
CA GLN A 823 -15.22 -29.70 -21.84
C GLN A 823 -14.61 -29.65 -20.43
N GLU A 824 -13.51 -30.37 -20.22
CA GLU A 824 -12.76 -30.32 -18.97
C GLU A 824 -12.19 -28.91 -18.75
N ARG A 825 -12.29 -28.41 -17.51
CA ARG A 825 -11.70 -27.10 -17.15
C ARG A 825 -10.17 -27.25 -17.06
N PRO A 826 -9.39 -26.55 -17.90
CA PRO A 826 -7.95 -26.70 -17.88
C PRO A 826 -7.34 -26.13 -16.60
N LYS A 827 -6.23 -26.71 -16.12
CA LYS A 827 -5.45 -26.14 -15.01
C LYS A 827 -4.36 -25.24 -15.57
N THR A 828 -4.59 -23.93 -15.53
CA THR A 828 -3.62 -22.94 -16.00
C THR A 828 -3.38 -21.87 -14.93
N LYS A 829 -2.42 -20.98 -15.18
CA LYS A 829 -2.19 -19.78 -14.35
C LYS A 829 -3.38 -18.80 -14.28
N PHE A 830 -4.44 -19.04 -15.05
CA PHE A 830 -5.63 -18.19 -15.12
C PHE A 830 -6.82 -18.75 -14.31
N ALA A 831 -6.66 -19.93 -13.68
CA ALA A 831 -7.68 -20.56 -12.85
C ALA A 831 -8.07 -19.72 -11.62
#